data_AF-A0A1G3X4K9-F1
#
_entry.id   AF-A0A1G3X4K9-F1
#
_cell.length_a   1.000
_cell.length_b   1.000
_cell.length_c   1.000
_cell.angle_alpha   90.00
_cell.angle_beta   90.00
_cell.angle_gamma   90.00
#
_symmetry.space_group_name_H-M   'P 1'
#
loop_
_entity.id
_entity.type
_entity.pdbx_description
1 polymer ?
#
loop_
_entity_poly.entity_id
_entity_poly.type
_entity_poly.pdbx_seq_one_letter_code
_entity_poly.pdbx_strand_id
1 'polypeptide(L)'
;MKIIRILMLITLGFLLIGCSENKPPVDDIETPIETPIPTEPIPTEPIIEPFTVDVLDATSLTMISSDDFVDLALSEVLIEETVVSQKTLVGYRLMLWFKDEDVQPQGWTIQGLNDVMHVSKDLNTVYVIVGEKTDDEVALYTHEEIYMARIVDKKMVSLIQKPVSVQKRVMNPDEAIYYIQYSAVTGRYDYHTSLRAMQGIINRESPRLLTLSNGNPYYKKSDQTWLDILESDGYDLIELTSLEEVIFTFKDSFEGIITFKDRFKSYNNWVSGESDFALMMASVTNYAPLPYGIQHTISTLTSLPVIDSFEVNGRVVSGNISDYLDSQNVLSAYDCYALVFDQFKEAFNTNSYMSLTSEVMDYAASEQMMFFDLKATQSERDNFLSKRINAYFDQKNTYFQVYGWVDHESSALDFISSYGGIIDVVGSGNLSLISRLDASVSTFTQKTEDDAIYNANKKYVTFFASESDTIKVGMAFQHGAWLDPNRGQVKINWGLISDMSVEFPYAYEYFINSATEKDYFYSGGGSAIGFVDIDSQMHYASREAIADANKYYMEIADQQYIDMYNDKYTSTDLFEKSVIGSYLFRSQVDGAFARIHDGNTSIRVETWNTIPVYNRWTNYYPRRASSGDVGYTSLYELSANHYIQNQVSDYWFIQSTLSNTQEMITFDLFRQSNGDGYQVTFEDGVISLKKTISGVETTLASKVYSTTSRQIKLSIDKSTPLDLYTRIKLYVNDLLIFEYFDEDNTFVQGGFGLRSDEPTKNVITNLDGTDSSMAKQIYNRIITDPNHYILAYYGFVGSEDYTLAQYRSEPGIGGVISLSPTDFYKIQLLLDLNYSGVYEVVNAREFMTFAQNYMQTYGTLR
;
A
#
# COMPACT_ATOMS: atom_id res chain seq x y z
N MET A 1 40.93 12.36 24.77
CA MET A 1 40.37 12.80 23.46
C MET A 1 41.41 13.02 22.36
N LYS A 2 42.50 13.79 22.54
CA LYS A 2 43.52 13.97 21.47
C LYS A 2 44.26 12.68 21.05
N ILE A 3 44.48 11.75 21.99
CA ILE A 3 45.13 10.45 21.72
C ILE A 3 44.20 9.50 20.91
N ILE A 4 42.88 9.60 21.10
CA ILE A 4 41.88 8.79 20.36
C ILE A 4 41.78 9.26 18.90
N ARG A 5 41.90 10.57 18.64
CA ARG A 5 41.95 11.11 17.25
C ARG A 5 43.23 10.70 16.50
N ILE A 6 44.35 10.54 17.20
CA ILE A 6 45.61 10.09 16.59
C ILE A 6 45.56 8.59 16.29
N LEU A 7 44.93 7.78 17.15
CA LEU A 7 44.72 6.35 16.88
C LEU A 7 43.79 6.12 15.68
N MET A 8 42.69 6.87 15.54
CA MET A 8 41.80 6.77 14.37
C MET A 8 42.46 7.18 13.04
N LEU A 9 43.34 8.19 13.04
CA LEU A 9 44.09 8.59 11.84
C LEU A 9 45.13 7.54 11.41
N ILE A 10 45.72 6.82 12.37
CA ILE A 10 46.66 5.73 12.07
C ILE A 10 45.91 4.50 11.51
N THR A 11 44.71 4.19 12.01
CA THR A 11 43.90 3.08 11.47
C THR A 11 43.39 3.36 10.05
N LEU A 12 43.09 4.62 9.71
CA LEU A 12 42.68 5.02 8.36
C LEU A 12 43.85 4.99 7.35
N GLY A 13 45.08 5.22 7.82
CA GLY A 13 46.29 5.17 6.99
C GLY A 13 46.71 3.76 6.54
N PHE A 14 46.33 2.71 7.29
CA PHE A 14 46.64 1.32 6.93
C PHE A 14 45.63 0.67 5.97
N LEU A 15 44.47 1.29 5.75
CA LEU A 15 43.45 0.81 4.81
C LEU A 15 43.65 1.31 3.36
N LEU A 16 44.63 2.20 3.11
CA LEU A 16 44.89 2.81 1.80
C LEU A 16 46.14 2.28 1.09
N ILE A 17 46.81 1.23 1.61
CA ILE A 17 47.98 0.61 0.99
C ILE A 17 47.71 -0.87 0.81
N GLY A 18 47.00 -1.24 -0.26
CA GLY A 18 46.80 -2.65 -0.58
C GLY A 18 45.66 -2.95 -1.54
N CYS A 19 45.67 -2.37 -2.75
CA CYS A 19 44.98 -2.93 -3.91
C CYS A 19 45.76 -2.55 -5.17
N SER A 20 46.76 -3.36 -5.50
CA SER A 20 47.43 -3.33 -6.81
C SER A 20 46.55 -4.01 -7.85
N GLU A 21 46.41 -3.35 -8.99
CA GLU A 21 45.66 -3.78 -10.17
C GLU A 21 46.09 -5.17 -10.66
N ASN A 22 45.10 -6.05 -10.88
CA ASN A 22 45.18 -7.14 -11.83
C ASN A 22 43.85 -7.17 -12.59
N LYS A 23 43.81 -6.57 -13.78
CA LYS A 23 42.71 -6.72 -14.73
C LYS A 23 42.82 -8.12 -15.38
N PRO A 24 41.75 -8.93 -15.40
CA PRO A 24 41.68 -10.06 -16.31
C PRO A 24 41.57 -9.56 -17.76
N PRO A 25 41.95 -10.39 -18.76
CA PRO A 25 41.88 -10.01 -20.16
C PRO A 25 40.43 -9.74 -20.55
N VAL A 26 40.23 -8.67 -21.32
CA VAL A 26 38.97 -8.31 -21.96
C VAL A 26 38.77 -9.32 -23.08
N ASP A 27 37.84 -10.25 -22.89
CA ASP A 27 37.28 -11.04 -23.98
C ASP A 27 36.46 -10.11 -24.90
N ASP A 28 36.58 -10.36 -26.19
CA ASP A 28 36.01 -9.58 -27.29
C ASP A 28 34.52 -9.29 -27.07
N ILE A 29 34.17 -8.00 -27.16
CA ILE A 29 32.79 -7.53 -27.19
C ILE A 29 32.17 -8.07 -28.49
N GLU A 30 31.27 -9.04 -28.36
CA GLU A 30 30.38 -9.43 -29.44
C GLU A 30 29.65 -8.17 -29.93
N THR A 31 29.70 -7.98 -31.25
CA THR A 31 29.07 -6.88 -31.95
C THR A 31 27.57 -6.89 -31.63
N PRO A 32 26.91 -5.72 -31.47
CA PRO A 32 25.49 -5.68 -31.24
C PRO A 32 24.80 -6.39 -32.41
N ILE A 33 24.02 -7.42 -32.12
CA ILE A 33 23.12 -8.02 -33.09
C ILE A 33 22.13 -6.92 -33.47
N GLU A 34 22.24 -6.37 -34.68
CA GLU A 34 21.21 -5.53 -35.28
C GLU A 34 19.93 -6.35 -35.36
N THR A 35 19.00 -6.11 -34.43
CA THR A 35 17.62 -6.56 -34.59
C THR A 35 17.06 -5.90 -35.85
N PRO A 36 16.57 -6.66 -36.84
CA PRO A 36 16.05 -6.08 -38.07
C PRO A 36 14.81 -5.26 -37.74
N ILE A 37 14.81 -4.02 -38.25
CA ILE A 37 13.66 -3.12 -38.21
C ILE A 37 12.49 -3.81 -38.94
N PRO A 38 11.31 -3.97 -38.33
CA PRO A 38 10.13 -4.45 -39.03
C PRO A 38 9.81 -3.49 -40.17
N THR A 39 9.79 -3.99 -41.39
CA THR A 39 9.54 -3.18 -42.61
C THR A 39 8.08 -3.16 -43.02
N GLU A 40 7.18 -3.77 -42.23
CA GLU A 40 5.76 -3.81 -42.52
C GLU A 40 5.00 -2.67 -41.82
N PRO A 41 4.08 -1.99 -42.53
CA PRO A 41 3.26 -0.93 -41.96
C PRO A 41 2.32 -1.49 -40.88
N ILE A 42 2.27 -0.79 -39.74
CA ILE A 42 1.35 -1.11 -38.65
C ILE A 42 -0.10 -0.95 -39.17
N PRO A 43 -0.99 -1.94 -38.97
CA PRO A 43 -2.36 -1.88 -39.46
C PRO A 43 -3.14 -0.71 -38.86
N THR A 44 -3.84 0.04 -39.71
CA THR A 44 -4.68 1.20 -39.32
C THR A 44 -6.09 0.82 -38.85
N GLU A 45 -6.39 -0.47 -38.72
CA GLU A 45 -7.62 -1.01 -38.13
C GLU A 45 -7.26 -2.17 -37.18
N PRO A 46 -8.04 -2.45 -36.12
CA PRO A 46 -7.77 -3.57 -35.23
C PRO A 46 -7.87 -4.88 -36.01
N ILE A 47 -6.72 -5.44 -36.39
CA ILE A 47 -6.66 -6.81 -36.91
C ILE A 47 -6.81 -7.74 -35.71
N ILE A 48 -7.96 -8.40 -35.61
CA ILE A 48 -8.07 -9.63 -34.83
C ILE A 48 -7.28 -10.67 -35.62
N GLU A 49 -5.99 -10.83 -35.31
CA GLU A 49 -5.21 -11.91 -35.91
C GLU A 49 -5.68 -13.24 -35.32
N PRO A 50 -6.06 -14.22 -36.16
CA PRO A 50 -6.31 -15.57 -35.68
C PRO A 50 -5.02 -16.11 -35.05
N PHE A 51 -5.10 -16.51 -33.78
CA PHE A 51 -3.98 -17.15 -33.11
C PHE A 51 -3.92 -18.63 -33.51
N THR A 52 -2.72 -19.14 -33.73
CA THR A 52 -2.48 -20.55 -34.09
C THR A 52 -2.07 -21.30 -32.83
N VAL A 53 -2.67 -22.47 -32.56
CA VAL A 53 -2.25 -23.37 -31.49
C VAL A 53 -1.65 -24.61 -32.12
N ASP A 54 -0.39 -24.92 -31.81
CA ASP A 54 0.25 -26.16 -32.24
C ASP A 54 -0.35 -27.35 -31.47
N VAL A 55 -1.07 -28.22 -32.19
CA VAL A 55 -1.55 -29.50 -31.65
C VAL A 55 -0.77 -30.62 -32.34
N LEU A 56 0.05 -31.32 -31.56
CA LEU A 56 0.84 -32.46 -32.04
C LEU A 56 0.01 -33.75 -31.95
N ASP A 57 -0.46 -34.27 -33.09
CA ASP A 57 -0.86 -35.67 -33.21
C ASP A 57 0.36 -36.54 -33.60
N ALA A 58 0.48 -37.71 -32.98
CA ALA A 58 1.64 -38.57 -33.00
C ALA A 58 1.94 -39.25 -34.35
N THR A 59 1.22 -38.97 -35.45
CA THR A 59 1.55 -39.63 -36.75
C THR A 59 1.47 -38.81 -38.05
N SER A 60 1.00 -37.55 -38.07
CA SER A 60 1.20 -36.67 -39.25
C SER A 60 0.87 -35.21 -38.95
N LEU A 61 1.80 -34.30 -39.26
CA LEU A 61 1.62 -32.86 -39.20
C LEU A 61 0.59 -32.39 -40.24
N THR A 62 -0.57 -31.95 -39.77
CA THR A 62 -1.51 -31.16 -40.58
C THR A 62 -1.87 -29.90 -39.79
N MET A 63 -1.65 -28.73 -40.39
CA MET A 63 -2.10 -27.46 -39.81
C MET A 63 -3.62 -27.38 -39.92
N ILE A 64 -4.27 -27.01 -38.82
CA ILE A 64 -5.72 -26.79 -38.73
C ILE A 64 -5.93 -25.32 -38.35
N SER A 65 -6.72 -24.60 -39.14
CA SER A 65 -6.96 -23.16 -38.97
C SER A 65 -8.17 -22.88 -38.06
N SER A 66 -8.37 -21.64 -37.64
CA SER A 66 -9.52 -21.26 -36.80
C SER A 66 -10.89 -21.62 -37.38
N ASP A 67 -10.99 -21.71 -38.72
CA ASP A 67 -12.23 -22.04 -39.42
C ASP A 67 -12.61 -23.52 -39.30
N ASP A 68 -11.67 -24.38 -38.91
CA ASP A 68 -11.87 -25.83 -38.77
C ASP A 68 -12.38 -26.23 -37.38
N PHE A 69 -12.50 -25.29 -36.43
CA PHE A 69 -13.03 -25.52 -35.08
C PHE A 69 -14.55 -25.70 -35.02
N VAL A 70 -15.26 -25.41 -36.12
CA VAL A 70 -16.73 -25.40 -36.15
C VAL A 70 -17.33 -26.81 -36.00
N ASP A 71 -16.56 -27.86 -36.30
CA ASP A 71 -17.05 -29.25 -36.38
C ASP A 71 -16.35 -30.25 -35.42
N LEU A 72 -15.48 -29.80 -34.51
CA LEU A 72 -14.77 -30.68 -33.57
C LEU A 72 -15.52 -30.86 -32.24
N ALA A 73 -15.79 -32.11 -31.87
CA ALA A 73 -16.33 -32.44 -30.55
C ALA A 73 -15.23 -32.31 -29.48
N LEU A 74 -15.55 -31.61 -28.39
CA LEU A 74 -14.61 -31.23 -27.32
C LEU A 74 -13.94 -32.42 -26.61
N SER A 75 -14.44 -33.64 -26.81
CA SER A 75 -13.85 -34.90 -26.33
C SER A 75 -12.56 -35.32 -27.04
N GLU A 76 -12.18 -34.65 -28.13
CA GLU A 76 -11.05 -35.06 -28.99
C GLU A 76 -9.77 -34.24 -28.76
N VAL A 77 -9.79 -33.28 -27.82
CA VAL A 77 -8.65 -32.40 -27.53
C VAL A 77 -7.83 -32.95 -26.34
N LEU A 78 -6.63 -33.43 -26.60
CA LEU A 78 -5.63 -33.82 -25.60
C LEU A 78 -4.67 -32.65 -25.36
N ILE A 79 -4.60 -32.14 -24.11
CA ILE A 79 -3.73 -31.02 -23.73
C ILE A 79 -2.74 -31.48 -22.65
N GLU A 80 -1.44 -31.39 -22.91
CA GLU A 80 -0.41 -31.61 -21.88
C GLU A 80 -0.29 -30.39 -20.94
N GLU A 81 -0.22 -30.67 -19.63
CA GLU A 81 -0.34 -29.70 -18.52
C GLU A 81 0.78 -28.63 -18.44
N THR A 82 1.77 -28.65 -19.32
CA THR A 82 3.01 -27.88 -19.17
C THR A 82 3.04 -26.54 -19.92
N VAL A 83 2.04 -26.22 -20.76
CA VAL A 83 2.09 -25.02 -21.64
C VAL A 83 0.81 -24.17 -21.60
N VAL A 84 -0.01 -24.32 -20.56
CA VAL A 84 -1.32 -23.66 -20.51
C VAL A 84 -1.35 -22.57 -19.44
N SER A 85 -1.71 -21.34 -19.83
CA SER A 85 -1.90 -20.25 -18.88
C SER A 85 -2.96 -20.62 -17.83
N GLN A 86 -2.80 -20.18 -16.58
CA GLN A 86 -3.78 -20.43 -15.50
C GLN A 86 -5.24 -20.10 -15.90
N LYS A 87 -5.42 -19.19 -16.87
CA LYS A 87 -6.69 -18.73 -17.45
C LYS A 87 -7.49 -19.85 -18.14
N THR A 88 -6.83 -20.73 -18.87
CA THR A 88 -7.47 -21.86 -19.59
C THR A 88 -7.73 -23.04 -18.64
N LEU A 89 -6.93 -23.18 -17.58
CA LEU A 89 -7.09 -24.22 -16.56
C LEU A 89 -8.38 -24.04 -15.73
N VAL A 90 -8.79 -22.79 -15.47
CA VAL A 90 -10.02 -22.46 -14.73
C VAL A 90 -11.27 -22.79 -15.56
N GLY A 91 -11.29 -22.39 -16.84
CA GLY A 91 -12.37 -22.75 -17.77
C GLY A 91 -12.53 -24.26 -17.91
N TYR A 92 -11.42 -24.98 -18.06
CA TYR A 92 -11.43 -26.45 -18.14
C TYR A 92 -11.90 -27.13 -16.84
N ARG A 93 -11.50 -26.64 -15.66
CA ARG A 93 -11.95 -27.18 -14.37
C ARG A 93 -13.44 -26.94 -14.12
N LEU A 94 -13.99 -25.81 -14.56
CA LEU A 94 -15.42 -25.55 -14.54
C LEU A 94 -16.18 -26.54 -15.44
N MET A 95 -15.65 -26.83 -16.62
CA MET A 95 -16.24 -27.83 -17.53
C MET A 95 -16.19 -29.26 -16.97
N LEU A 96 -15.13 -29.64 -16.25
CA LEU A 96 -15.06 -30.92 -15.55
C LEU A 96 -16.08 -31.02 -14.40
N TRP A 97 -16.36 -29.92 -13.70
CA TRP A 97 -17.36 -29.90 -12.63
C TRP A 97 -18.79 -30.12 -13.11
N PHE A 98 -19.15 -29.61 -14.30
CA PHE A 98 -20.46 -29.87 -14.88
C PHE A 98 -20.58 -31.25 -15.53
N LYS A 99 -19.47 -32.00 -15.63
CA LYS A 99 -19.40 -33.35 -16.20
C LYS A 99 -19.55 -34.45 -15.14
N ASP A 100 -19.25 -34.18 -13.87
CA ASP A 100 -19.48 -35.13 -12.78
C ASP A 100 -20.97 -35.17 -12.41
N GLU A 101 -21.63 -36.27 -12.79
CA GLU A 101 -23.09 -36.49 -12.66
C GLU A 101 -23.62 -36.45 -11.20
N ASP A 102 -22.74 -36.46 -10.19
CA ASP A 102 -23.09 -36.62 -8.77
C ASP A 102 -23.37 -35.31 -8.00
N VAL A 103 -23.23 -34.13 -8.63
CA VAL A 103 -23.46 -32.81 -7.96
C VAL A 103 -24.61 -32.02 -8.59
N GLN A 104 -25.61 -32.69 -9.17
CA GLN A 104 -26.79 -31.99 -9.70
C GLN A 104 -27.74 -31.55 -8.57
N PRO A 105 -28.08 -30.26 -8.46
CA PRO A 105 -29.17 -29.82 -7.62
C PRO A 105 -30.47 -30.53 -8.03
N GLN A 106 -31.24 -31.01 -7.05
CA GLN A 106 -32.50 -31.72 -7.30
C GLN A 106 -33.42 -30.90 -8.21
N GLY A 107 -33.75 -31.41 -9.40
CA GLY A 107 -34.66 -30.77 -10.37
C GLY A 107 -34.01 -30.22 -11.65
N TRP A 108 -32.71 -30.42 -11.85
CA TRP A 108 -31.99 -29.95 -13.03
C TRP A 108 -31.57 -31.13 -13.92
N THR A 109 -31.47 -30.92 -15.23
CA THR A 109 -30.95 -31.90 -16.20
C THR A 109 -30.07 -31.17 -17.19
N ILE A 110 -28.76 -31.46 -17.19
CA ILE A 110 -27.81 -30.88 -18.15
C ILE A 110 -27.76 -31.82 -19.37
N GLN A 111 -28.18 -31.35 -20.55
CA GLN A 111 -28.07 -32.12 -21.80
C GLN A 111 -27.06 -31.47 -22.75
N GLY A 112 -26.03 -32.24 -23.15
CA GLY A 112 -25.23 -32.06 -24.36
C GLY A 112 -24.43 -30.75 -24.48
N LEU A 113 -23.15 -30.77 -24.09
CA LEU A 113 -22.18 -29.72 -24.41
C LEU A 113 -21.72 -29.82 -25.88
N ASN A 114 -22.58 -29.45 -26.83
CA ASN A 114 -22.21 -29.37 -28.25
C ASN A 114 -22.29 -27.96 -28.84
N ASP A 115 -22.42 -26.91 -28.02
CA ASP A 115 -22.45 -25.53 -28.49
C ASP A 115 -21.36 -24.67 -27.84
N VAL A 116 -20.81 -23.76 -28.65
CA VAL A 116 -19.70 -22.83 -28.36
C VAL A 116 -20.06 -21.90 -27.18
N MET A 117 -19.25 -21.92 -26.11
CA MET A 117 -19.36 -20.94 -25.02
C MET A 117 -18.43 -19.74 -25.27
N HIS A 118 -18.98 -18.53 -25.18
CA HIS A 118 -18.19 -17.30 -25.12
C HIS A 118 -17.92 -16.94 -23.66
N VAL A 119 -16.64 -16.98 -23.25
CA VAL A 119 -16.20 -16.59 -21.90
C VAL A 119 -15.90 -15.09 -21.91
N SER A 120 -16.51 -14.33 -20.99
CA SER A 120 -16.18 -12.92 -20.75
C SER A 120 -14.81 -12.76 -20.08
N LYS A 121 -14.15 -11.61 -20.29
CA LYS A 121 -12.78 -11.29 -19.85
C LYS A 121 -12.64 -11.00 -18.34
N ASP A 122 -13.75 -11.00 -17.58
CA ASP A 122 -13.82 -10.67 -16.16
C ASP A 122 -13.40 -11.87 -15.28
N LEU A 123 -12.26 -11.72 -14.57
CA LEU A 123 -11.56 -12.79 -13.86
C LEU A 123 -12.17 -13.15 -12.49
N ASN A 124 -13.16 -12.38 -12.01
CA ASN A 124 -13.84 -12.66 -10.74
C ASN A 124 -15.28 -13.16 -10.92
N THR A 125 -15.77 -13.22 -12.17
CA THR A 125 -17.15 -13.61 -12.47
C THR A 125 -17.22 -14.47 -13.73
N VAL A 126 -17.57 -15.75 -13.58
CA VAL A 126 -17.89 -16.61 -14.73
C VAL A 126 -19.37 -16.47 -15.06
N TYR A 127 -19.68 -15.91 -16.23
CA TYR A 127 -21.04 -15.85 -16.76
C TYR A 127 -21.33 -17.13 -17.54
N VAL A 128 -22.27 -17.95 -17.08
CA VAL A 128 -22.78 -19.12 -17.80
C VAL A 128 -24.09 -18.72 -18.49
N ILE A 129 -24.16 -18.90 -19.81
CA ILE A 129 -25.38 -18.69 -20.60
C ILE A 129 -26.06 -20.06 -20.75
N VAL A 130 -27.32 -20.17 -20.30
CA VAL A 130 -28.11 -21.42 -20.35
C VAL A 130 -29.37 -21.17 -21.17
N GLY A 131 -29.70 -22.08 -22.09
CA GLY A 131 -30.94 -22.02 -22.88
C GLY A 131 -31.48 -23.41 -23.24
N GLU A 132 -32.72 -23.46 -23.74
CA GLU A 132 -33.42 -24.69 -24.12
C GLU A 132 -33.42 -24.87 -25.65
N LYS A 133 -33.06 -26.06 -26.14
CA LYS A 133 -33.11 -26.40 -27.56
C LYS A 133 -34.46 -27.02 -27.90
N THR A 134 -35.14 -26.54 -28.93
CA THR A 134 -36.27 -27.26 -29.55
C THR A 134 -35.81 -27.95 -30.83
N ASP A 135 -36.41 -29.10 -31.13
CA ASP A 135 -35.84 -30.12 -32.03
C ASP A 135 -35.68 -29.71 -33.50
N ASP A 136 -36.25 -28.59 -33.96
CA ASP A 136 -36.41 -28.35 -35.41
C ASP A 136 -35.86 -27.03 -35.96
N GLU A 137 -35.21 -26.16 -35.17
CA GLU A 137 -34.52 -24.96 -35.71
C GLU A 137 -33.44 -24.45 -34.75
N VAL A 138 -32.22 -24.20 -35.23
CA VAL A 138 -31.21 -23.40 -34.48
C VAL A 138 -31.67 -21.95 -34.54
N ALA A 139 -32.61 -21.59 -33.67
CA ALA A 139 -32.93 -20.20 -33.42
C ALA A 139 -31.78 -19.57 -32.63
N LEU A 140 -31.02 -18.67 -33.25
CA LEU A 140 -30.20 -17.72 -32.48
C LEU A 140 -31.15 -16.95 -31.55
N TYR A 141 -30.88 -17.04 -30.23
CA TYR A 141 -31.76 -16.53 -29.18
C TYR A 141 -32.27 -15.11 -29.46
N THR A 142 -33.59 -14.91 -29.33
CA THR A 142 -34.15 -13.59 -29.02
C THR A 142 -33.80 -13.24 -27.57
N HIS A 143 -33.52 -11.96 -27.28
CA HIS A 143 -32.95 -11.42 -26.02
C HIS A 143 -33.74 -11.71 -24.72
N GLU A 144 -34.75 -12.58 -24.74
CA GLU A 144 -35.78 -12.65 -23.69
C GLU A 144 -35.51 -13.71 -22.61
N GLU A 145 -34.55 -14.64 -22.75
CA GLU A 145 -34.37 -15.77 -21.81
C GLU A 145 -32.91 -16.03 -21.40
N ILE A 146 -32.11 -14.96 -21.20
CA ILE A 146 -30.76 -15.09 -20.66
C ILE A 146 -30.81 -15.10 -19.13
N TYR A 147 -30.17 -16.10 -18.51
CA TYR A 147 -29.90 -16.14 -17.07
C TYR A 147 -28.40 -16.03 -16.86
N MET A 148 -27.96 -15.17 -15.93
CA MET A 148 -26.55 -15.04 -15.58
C MET A 148 -26.35 -15.54 -14.16
N ALA A 149 -25.36 -16.40 -13.93
CA ALA A 149 -24.97 -16.82 -12.60
C ALA A 149 -23.65 -16.13 -12.21
N ARG A 150 -23.57 -15.56 -11.01
CA ARG A 150 -22.30 -15.06 -10.45
C ARG A 150 -21.68 -16.14 -9.58
N ILE A 151 -20.42 -16.50 -9.86
CA ILE A 151 -19.66 -17.48 -9.08
C ILE A 151 -18.48 -16.78 -8.40
N VAL A 152 -18.39 -16.87 -7.06
CA VAL A 152 -17.29 -16.34 -6.25
C VAL A 152 -16.81 -17.46 -5.33
N ASP A 153 -15.50 -17.65 -5.19
CA ASP A 153 -14.90 -18.67 -4.30
C ASP A 153 -15.55 -20.06 -4.42
N LYS A 154 -15.76 -20.50 -5.66
CA LYS A 154 -16.36 -21.81 -5.99
C LYS A 154 -17.84 -21.97 -5.59
N LYS A 155 -18.54 -20.88 -5.27
CA LYS A 155 -19.97 -20.90 -4.91
C LYS A 155 -20.78 -20.02 -5.86
N MET A 156 -21.93 -20.52 -6.29
CA MET A 156 -22.91 -19.71 -7.00
C MET A 156 -23.58 -18.77 -5.99
N VAL A 157 -23.34 -17.46 -6.14
CA VAL A 157 -23.76 -16.43 -5.18
C VAL A 157 -25.09 -15.80 -5.58
N SER A 158 -25.37 -15.71 -6.88
CA SER A 158 -26.67 -15.22 -7.37
C SER A 158 -27.04 -15.83 -8.72
N LEU A 159 -28.35 -16.01 -8.92
CA LEU A 159 -28.97 -16.22 -10.23
C LEU A 159 -29.62 -14.89 -10.62
N ILE A 160 -29.03 -14.17 -11.57
CA ILE A 160 -29.60 -12.93 -12.11
C ILE A 160 -30.74 -13.34 -13.04
N GLN A 161 -31.97 -13.15 -12.58
CA GLN A 161 -33.14 -13.41 -13.40
C GLN A 161 -33.32 -12.28 -14.41
N LYS A 162 -33.29 -12.64 -15.70
CA LYS A 162 -33.69 -11.83 -16.86
C LYS A 162 -33.02 -10.44 -16.91
N PRO A 163 -31.89 -10.25 -17.63
CA PRO A 163 -31.44 -8.91 -17.97
C PRO A 163 -32.52 -8.28 -18.86
N VAL A 164 -33.27 -7.32 -18.31
CA VAL A 164 -34.43 -6.70 -18.97
C VAL A 164 -34.01 -5.93 -20.24
N SER A 165 -32.71 -5.67 -20.40
CA SER A 165 -32.08 -5.36 -21.68
C SER A 165 -30.57 -5.56 -21.57
N VAL A 166 -29.98 -6.50 -22.33
CA VAL A 166 -28.54 -6.45 -22.60
C VAL A 166 -28.35 -5.36 -23.64
N GLN A 167 -28.11 -4.13 -23.19
CA GLN A 167 -27.69 -3.07 -24.09
C GLN A 167 -26.23 -3.34 -24.47
N LYS A 168 -25.92 -3.33 -25.76
CA LYS A 168 -24.52 -3.29 -26.20
C LYS A 168 -23.92 -2.01 -25.64
N ARG A 169 -23.08 -2.12 -24.61
CA ARG A 169 -22.29 -1.00 -24.11
C ARG A 169 -21.38 -0.56 -25.25
N VAL A 170 -21.70 0.58 -25.85
CA VAL A 170 -20.85 1.22 -26.85
C VAL A 170 -19.83 1.99 -26.06
N MET A 171 -18.59 1.52 -26.04
CA MET A 171 -17.51 2.28 -25.41
C MET A 171 -17.36 3.62 -26.11
N ASN A 172 -17.19 4.68 -25.33
CA ASN A 172 -16.90 6.02 -25.83
C ASN A 172 -15.42 6.34 -25.59
N PRO A 173 -14.54 6.21 -26.61
CA PRO A 173 -13.10 6.48 -26.44
C PRO A 173 -12.78 7.90 -25.96
N ASP A 174 -13.67 8.86 -26.21
CA ASP A 174 -13.52 10.27 -25.82
C ASP A 174 -13.76 10.50 -24.32
N GLU A 175 -14.49 9.59 -23.66
CA GLU A 175 -14.82 9.65 -22.24
C GLU A 175 -14.18 8.50 -21.43
N ALA A 176 -13.56 7.53 -22.11
CA ALA A 176 -12.91 6.39 -21.48
C ALA A 176 -11.67 6.79 -20.67
N ILE A 177 -11.43 6.02 -19.60
CA ILE A 177 -10.19 6.01 -18.84
C ILE A 177 -9.28 4.95 -19.45
N TYR A 178 -8.12 5.37 -19.92
CA TYR A 178 -7.08 4.49 -20.39
C TYR A 178 -6.21 4.06 -19.22
N TYR A 179 -5.69 2.84 -19.24
CA TYR A 179 -4.76 2.36 -18.23
C TYR A 179 -3.54 1.68 -18.83
N ILE A 180 -2.40 1.81 -18.17
CA ILE A 180 -1.14 1.16 -18.59
C ILE A 180 -0.43 0.52 -17.40
N GLN A 181 0.12 -0.68 -17.61
CA GLN A 181 0.97 -1.35 -16.63
C GLN A 181 2.36 -0.71 -16.61
N TYR A 182 2.92 -0.43 -15.44
CA TYR A 182 4.30 0.08 -15.32
C TYR A 182 5.34 -0.84 -15.96
N SER A 183 5.08 -2.15 -15.99
CA SER A 183 5.94 -3.14 -16.65
C SER A 183 5.89 -3.09 -18.18
N ALA A 184 4.91 -2.38 -18.76
CA ALA A 184 4.82 -2.12 -20.20
C ALA A 184 5.77 -1.00 -20.65
N VAL A 185 6.39 -0.30 -19.70
CA VAL A 185 7.36 0.77 -19.95
C VAL A 185 8.74 0.32 -19.49
N THR A 186 9.79 0.75 -20.21
CA THR A 186 11.18 0.47 -19.85
C THR A 186 11.44 0.82 -18.37
N GLY A 187 12.01 -0.13 -17.61
CA GLY A 187 12.27 -0.02 -16.17
C GLY A 187 13.39 0.94 -15.78
N ARG A 188 13.38 2.15 -16.33
CA ARG A 188 14.32 3.24 -16.05
C ARG A 188 13.57 4.47 -15.56
N TYR A 189 14.23 5.26 -14.72
CA TYR A 189 13.63 6.45 -14.12
C TYR A 189 13.12 7.46 -15.15
N ASP A 190 13.91 7.75 -16.20
CA ASP A 190 13.53 8.67 -17.27
C ASP A 190 12.22 8.28 -17.96
N TYR A 191 12.02 7.00 -18.27
CA TYR A 191 10.77 6.51 -18.87
C TYR A 191 9.58 6.59 -17.90
N HIS A 192 9.78 6.23 -16.64
CA HIS A 192 8.71 6.30 -15.62
C HIS A 192 8.31 7.75 -15.32
N THR A 193 9.28 8.66 -15.25
CA THR A 193 9.04 10.09 -15.05
C THR A 193 8.37 10.71 -16.28
N SER A 194 8.74 10.30 -17.51
CA SER A 194 8.00 10.67 -18.73
C SER A 194 6.54 10.26 -18.65
N LEU A 195 6.24 9.01 -18.28
CA LEU A 195 4.87 8.54 -18.16
C LEU A 195 4.08 9.35 -17.11
N ARG A 196 4.67 9.60 -15.93
CA ARG A 196 4.01 10.40 -14.87
C ARG A 196 3.76 11.84 -15.30
N ALA A 197 4.73 12.49 -15.95
CA ALA A 197 4.56 13.84 -16.49
C ALA A 197 3.39 13.91 -17.47
N MET A 198 3.37 12.97 -18.42
CA MET A 198 2.31 12.87 -19.43
C MET A 198 0.97 12.57 -18.79
N GLN A 199 0.92 11.66 -17.80
CA GLN A 199 -0.29 11.40 -17.03
C GLN A 199 -0.86 12.66 -16.41
N GLY A 200 -0.02 13.49 -15.75
CA GLY A 200 -0.45 14.76 -15.18
C GLY A 200 -0.98 15.76 -16.21
N ILE A 201 -0.32 15.87 -17.37
CA ILE A 201 -0.77 16.75 -18.47
C ILE A 201 -2.10 16.27 -19.05
N ILE A 202 -2.22 14.97 -19.33
CA ILE A 202 -3.41 14.32 -19.89
C ILE A 202 -4.60 14.47 -18.93
N ASN A 203 -4.35 14.27 -17.63
CA ASN A 203 -5.41 14.30 -16.63
C ASN A 203 -5.82 15.71 -16.21
N ARG A 204 -5.06 16.76 -16.55
CA ARG A 204 -5.25 18.11 -16.01
C ARG A 204 -6.67 18.64 -16.16
N GLU A 205 -7.35 18.33 -17.26
CA GLU A 205 -8.72 18.81 -17.52
C GLU A 205 -9.79 17.72 -17.33
N SER A 206 -9.41 16.44 -17.31
CA SER A 206 -10.35 15.31 -17.21
C SER A 206 -9.62 14.01 -16.84
N PRO A 207 -10.23 13.07 -16.10
CA PRO A 207 -9.58 11.82 -15.69
C PRO A 207 -9.49 10.86 -16.88
N ARG A 208 -8.30 10.71 -17.49
CA ARG A 208 -8.13 9.96 -18.76
C ARG A 208 -7.05 8.89 -18.75
N LEU A 209 -6.03 8.99 -17.89
CA LEU A 209 -4.93 8.01 -17.83
C LEU A 209 -4.66 7.55 -16.39
N LEU A 210 -4.78 6.24 -16.18
CA LEU A 210 -4.41 5.50 -14.98
C LEU A 210 -3.11 4.72 -15.22
N THR A 211 -2.27 4.61 -14.21
CA THR A 211 -1.07 3.77 -14.24
C THR A 211 -1.16 2.67 -13.19
N LEU A 212 -0.80 1.44 -13.55
CA LEU A 212 -0.88 0.29 -12.67
C LEU A 212 0.52 -0.15 -12.28
N SER A 213 0.86 0.05 -11.00
CA SER A 213 2.11 -0.44 -10.42
C SER A 213 1.85 -1.74 -9.65
N ASN A 214 2.65 -2.78 -9.93
CA ASN A 214 2.54 -4.07 -9.21
C ASN A 214 3.14 -4.04 -7.80
N GLY A 215 3.35 -2.85 -7.23
CA GLY A 215 4.28 -2.66 -6.12
C GLY A 215 4.08 -1.40 -5.30
N ASN A 216 2.86 -0.85 -5.24
CA ASN A 216 2.56 0.26 -4.33
C ASN A 216 3.05 -0.13 -2.91
N PRO A 217 3.94 0.68 -2.32
CA PRO A 217 4.66 0.30 -1.11
C PRO A 217 3.76 0.27 0.12
N TYR A 218 2.54 0.80 0.06
CA TYR A 218 1.62 0.86 1.20
C TYR A 218 0.59 -0.26 1.17
N TYR A 219 0.03 -0.52 -0.01
CA TYR A 219 -0.80 -1.70 -0.29
C TYR A 219 -0.56 -2.15 -1.72
N LYS A 220 0.01 -3.34 -1.92
CA LYS A 220 0.50 -3.80 -3.23
C LYS A 220 -0.56 -3.80 -4.33
N LYS A 221 -1.84 -3.97 -3.96
CA LYS A 221 -2.97 -4.05 -4.90
C LYS A 221 -3.73 -2.73 -5.06
N SER A 222 -3.26 -1.60 -4.52
CA SER A 222 -4.00 -0.33 -4.55
C SER A 222 -4.47 0.05 -5.96
N ASP A 223 -3.55 0.07 -6.93
CA ASP A 223 -3.87 0.56 -8.28
C ASP A 223 -4.87 -0.37 -8.99
N GLN A 224 -4.70 -1.69 -8.81
CA GLN A 224 -5.66 -2.67 -9.33
C GLN A 224 -7.03 -2.54 -8.66
N THR A 225 -7.06 -2.27 -7.35
CA THR A 225 -8.32 -2.10 -6.61
C THR A 225 -9.06 -0.86 -7.08
N TRP A 226 -8.36 0.25 -7.36
CA TRP A 226 -8.97 1.44 -7.96
C TRP A 226 -9.48 1.18 -9.38
N LEU A 227 -8.75 0.42 -10.20
CA LEU A 227 -9.24 0.00 -11.53
C LEU A 227 -10.54 -0.80 -11.42
N ASP A 228 -10.60 -1.78 -10.51
CA ASP A 228 -11.78 -2.62 -10.28
C ASP A 228 -12.98 -1.78 -9.80
N ILE A 229 -12.74 -0.78 -8.95
CA ILE A 229 -13.78 0.15 -8.46
C ILE A 229 -14.31 1.00 -9.62
N LEU A 230 -13.44 1.60 -10.43
CA LEU A 230 -13.83 2.37 -11.61
C LEU A 230 -14.65 1.50 -12.59
N GLU A 231 -14.26 0.25 -12.82
CA GLU A 231 -15.03 -0.67 -13.66
C GLU A 231 -16.43 -0.89 -13.07
N SER A 232 -16.52 -1.12 -11.76
CA SER A 232 -17.78 -1.38 -11.05
C SER A 232 -18.71 -0.17 -11.02
N ASP A 233 -18.14 1.04 -11.00
CA ASP A 233 -18.88 2.31 -11.07
C ASP A 233 -19.31 2.66 -12.51
N GLY A 234 -18.90 1.83 -13.49
CA GLY A 234 -19.35 1.94 -14.86
C GLY A 234 -18.48 2.83 -15.75
N TYR A 235 -17.23 3.09 -15.39
CA TYR A 235 -16.27 3.74 -16.29
C TYR A 235 -15.84 2.80 -17.42
N ASP A 236 -15.67 3.33 -18.64
CA ASP A 236 -15.08 2.58 -19.76
C ASP A 236 -13.56 2.53 -19.56
N LEU A 237 -12.99 1.33 -19.58
CA LEU A 237 -11.57 1.10 -19.33
C LEU A 237 -10.87 0.53 -20.56
N ILE A 238 -9.79 1.16 -20.99
CA ILE A 238 -9.02 0.75 -22.19
C ILE A 238 -7.55 0.54 -21.84
N GLU A 239 -7.03 -0.66 -22.07
CA GLU A 239 -5.61 -0.96 -21.84
C GLU A 239 -4.72 -0.37 -22.93
N LEU A 240 -3.60 0.21 -22.52
CA LEU A 240 -2.48 0.61 -23.37
C LEU A 240 -1.26 -0.25 -23.02
N THR A 241 -0.49 -0.60 -24.03
CA THR A 241 0.57 -1.62 -23.96
C THR A 241 1.98 -1.07 -24.10
N SER A 242 2.14 0.23 -24.37
CA SER A 242 3.44 0.87 -24.43
C SER A 242 3.39 2.39 -24.23
N LEU A 243 4.56 3.01 -24.05
CA LEU A 243 4.69 4.46 -23.97
C LEU A 243 4.33 5.14 -25.30
N GLU A 244 4.67 4.51 -26.42
CA GLU A 244 4.32 4.95 -27.77
C GLU A 244 2.80 5.05 -27.95
N GLU A 245 2.06 4.05 -27.44
CA GLU A 245 0.60 4.00 -27.53
C GLU A 245 -0.05 5.09 -26.69
N VAL A 246 0.48 5.39 -25.51
CA VAL A 246 0.06 6.54 -24.70
C VAL A 246 0.20 7.84 -25.49
N ILE A 247 1.38 8.08 -26.08
CA ILE A 247 1.61 9.34 -26.79
C ILE A 247 0.76 9.42 -28.07
N PHE A 248 0.58 8.30 -28.78
CA PHE A 248 -0.28 8.26 -29.97
C PHE A 248 -1.74 8.56 -29.63
N THR A 249 -2.26 7.94 -28.56
CA THR A 249 -3.63 8.10 -28.08
C THR A 249 -3.90 9.54 -27.64
N PHE A 250 -2.95 10.15 -26.94
CA PHE A 250 -3.08 11.48 -26.34
C PHE A 250 -2.26 12.57 -27.04
N LYS A 251 -1.92 12.38 -28.32
CA LYS A 251 -1.07 13.34 -29.05
C LYS A 251 -1.61 14.77 -29.03
N ASP A 252 -2.93 14.93 -29.03
CA ASP A 252 -3.59 16.24 -29.04
C ASP A 252 -3.54 16.94 -27.66
N SER A 253 -3.12 16.24 -26.61
CA SER A 253 -2.78 16.83 -25.31
C SER A 253 -1.39 17.49 -25.31
N PHE A 254 -0.60 17.33 -26.38
CA PHE A 254 0.77 17.82 -26.46
C PHE A 254 0.99 18.80 -27.60
N GLU A 255 1.77 19.86 -27.32
CA GLU A 255 2.13 20.87 -28.32
C GLU A 255 3.38 20.49 -29.15
N GLY A 256 4.08 19.43 -28.75
CA GLY A 256 5.36 19.01 -29.32
C GLY A 256 6.14 18.11 -28.38
N ILE A 257 7.36 17.75 -28.78
CA ILE A 257 8.25 16.83 -28.06
C ILE A 257 9.48 17.59 -27.57
N ILE A 258 9.80 17.45 -26.27
CA ILE A 258 11.09 17.80 -25.70
C ILE A 258 11.83 16.53 -25.29
N THR A 259 13.16 16.57 -25.30
CA THR A 259 14.01 15.41 -25.02
C THR A 259 14.97 15.68 -23.88
N PHE A 260 15.31 14.63 -23.14
CA PHE A 260 16.23 14.73 -22.01
C PHE A 260 16.98 13.42 -21.77
N LYS A 261 18.04 13.47 -20.98
CA LYS A 261 18.80 12.30 -20.54
C LYS A 261 18.65 12.10 -19.03
N ASP A 262 19.20 11.00 -18.55
CA ASP A 262 19.13 10.59 -17.15
C ASP A 262 20.49 10.75 -16.43
N ARG A 263 21.17 11.90 -16.61
CA ARG A 263 22.58 12.07 -16.22
C ARG A 263 22.79 12.43 -14.75
N PHE A 264 21.97 13.33 -14.22
CA PHE A 264 22.23 13.95 -12.91
C PHE A 264 21.46 13.24 -11.81
N LYS A 265 21.95 12.06 -11.41
CA LYS A 265 21.37 11.28 -10.33
C LYS A 265 21.41 12.01 -8.98
N SER A 266 20.33 11.88 -8.23
CA SER A 266 20.19 12.37 -6.86
C SER A 266 20.88 11.43 -5.85
N TYR A 267 20.77 11.72 -4.56
CA TYR A 267 21.43 10.99 -3.46
C TYR A 267 21.12 9.49 -3.42
N ASN A 268 20.00 9.05 -4.02
CA ASN A 268 19.55 7.65 -4.02
C ASN A 268 19.98 6.88 -5.28
N ASN A 269 20.69 7.51 -6.22
CA ASN A 269 21.10 6.96 -7.53
C ASN A 269 19.94 6.51 -8.45
N TRP A 270 18.68 6.71 -8.04
CA TRP A 270 17.49 6.36 -8.79
C TRP A 270 16.89 7.60 -9.46
N VAL A 271 16.50 8.60 -8.66
CA VAL A 271 15.95 9.89 -9.07
C VAL A 271 17.00 10.72 -9.81
N SER A 272 16.57 11.56 -10.75
CA SER A 272 17.45 12.33 -11.63
C SER A 272 16.94 13.74 -11.87
N GLY A 273 17.73 14.74 -11.42
CA GLY A 273 17.34 16.14 -11.54
C GLY A 273 17.18 16.62 -12.99
N GLU A 274 17.82 15.96 -13.97
CA GLU A 274 17.59 16.26 -15.39
C GLU A 274 16.21 15.80 -15.87
N SER A 275 15.78 14.61 -15.45
CA SER A 275 14.44 14.09 -15.77
C SER A 275 13.37 14.94 -15.11
N ASP A 276 13.61 15.35 -13.87
CA ASP A 276 12.69 16.19 -13.10
C ASP A 276 12.59 17.61 -13.68
N PHE A 277 13.71 18.18 -14.14
CA PHE A 277 13.72 19.44 -14.87
C PHE A 277 12.87 19.37 -16.14
N ALA A 278 13.04 18.31 -16.93
CA ALA A 278 12.28 18.11 -18.16
C ALA A 278 10.77 17.98 -17.89
N LEU A 279 10.38 17.22 -16.85
CA LEU A 279 9.00 17.10 -16.40
C LEU A 279 8.41 18.45 -15.98
N MET A 280 9.15 19.22 -15.18
CA MET A 280 8.69 20.55 -14.75
C MET A 280 8.53 21.52 -15.93
N MET A 281 9.41 21.46 -16.93
CA MET A 281 9.21 22.25 -18.16
C MET A 281 7.98 21.77 -18.94
N ALA A 282 7.81 20.45 -19.08
CA ALA A 282 6.65 19.86 -19.74
C ALA A 282 5.32 20.26 -19.07
N SER A 283 5.27 20.28 -17.74
CA SER A 283 4.03 20.62 -17.01
C SER A 283 3.54 22.04 -17.27
N VAL A 284 4.43 23.00 -17.54
CA VAL A 284 4.08 24.40 -17.84
C VAL A 284 3.98 24.72 -19.34
N THR A 285 4.35 23.79 -20.22
CA THR A 285 4.39 23.99 -21.68
C THR A 285 3.53 23.02 -22.48
N ASN A 286 3.01 21.96 -21.85
CA ASN A 286 2.28 20.88 -22.52
C ASN A 286 3.12 20.17 -23.61
N TYR A 287 4.44 20.14 -23.48
CA TYR A 287 5.25 19.27 -24.34
C TYR A 287 5.34 17.86 -23.77
N ALA A 288 5.37 16.85 -24.64
CA ALA A 288 5.67 15.47 -24.25
C ALA A 288 7.17 15.35 -23.91
N PRO A 289 7.54 15.06 -22.65
CA PRO A 289 8.93 14.87 -22.28
C PRO A 289 9.33 13.42 -22.57
N LEU A 290 10.31 13.21 -23.46
CA LEU A 290 10.77 11.88 -23.86
C LEU A 290 12.25 11.63 -23.54
N PRO A 291 12.63 10.40 -23.18
CA PRO A 291 14.03 10.00 -23.13
C PRO A 291 14.72 10.21 -24.48
N TYR A 292 15.95 10.67 -24.46
CA TYR A 292 16.73 10.88 -25.67
C TYR A 292 16.90 9.57 -26.46
N GLY A 293 16.61 9.63 -27.76
CA GLY A 293 16.77 8.52 -28.71
C GLY A 293 15.46 8.03 -29.33
N ILE A 294 14.32 8.27 -28.68
CA ILE A 294 13.00 7.80 -29.19
C ILE A 294 12.19 8.90 -29.90
N GLN A 295 12.62 10.16 -29.84
CA GLN A 295 11.84 11.30 -30.30
C GLN A 295 11.49 11.28 -31.78
N HIS A 296 12.38 10.79 -32.65
CA HIS A 296 12.10 10.74 -34.09
C HIS A 296 11.08 9.65 -34.44
N THR A 297 11.13 8.52 -33.74
CA THR A 297 10.14 7.45 -33.85
C THR A 297 8.77 7.98 -33.43
N ILE A 298 8.68 8.61 -32.26
CA ILE A 298 7.42 9.19 -31.77
C ILE A 298 6.91 10.31 -32.69
N SER A 299 7.77 11.23 -33.10
CA SER A 299 7.41 12.32 -34.02
C SER A 299 6.85 11.79 -35.34
N THR A 300 7.43 10.72 -35.89
CA THR A 300 6.92 10.06 -37.09
C THR A 300 5.56 9.40 -36.84
N LEU A 301 5.39 8.75 -35.70
CA LEU A 301 4.15 8.06 -35.31
C LEU A 301 2.99 9.03 -35.06
N THR A 302 3.24 10.17 -34.42
CA THR A 302 2.20 11.08 -33.93
C THR A 302 2.05 12.35 -34.75
N SER A 303 3.03 12.66 -35.62
CA SER A 303 3.20 13.96 -36.27
C SER A 303 3.49 15.13 -35.32
N LEU A 304 3.78 14.86 -34.04
CA LEU A 304 4.21 15.91 -33.11
C LEU A 304 5.61 16.41 -33.49
N PRO A 305 5.83 17.74 -33.54
CA PRO A 305 7.14 18.29 -33.85
C PRO A 305 8.12 18.06 -32.70
N VAL A 306 9.37 17.72 -33.04
CA VAL A 306 10.48 17.82 -32.07
C VAL A 306 10.83 19.29 -31.95
N ILE A 307 10.76 19.83 -30.74
CA ILE A 307 10.93 21.26 -30.48
C ILE A 307 12.43 21.59 -30.42
N ASP A 308 12.85 22.61 -31.17
CA ASP A 308 14.24 23.12 -31.10
C ASP A 308 14.45 23.96 -29.84
N SER A 309 13.50 24.87 -29.57
CA SER A 309 13.50 25.73 -28.39
C SER A 309 12.11 26.27 -28.10
N PHE A 310 11.87 26.67 -26.86
CA PHE A 310 10.61 27.24 -26.38
C PHE A 310 10.87 28.31 -25.31
N GLU A 311 9.86 29.11 -24.97
CA GLU A 311 9.98 30.17 -23.97
C GLU A 311 9.21 29.82 -22.69
N VAL A 312 9.87 29.94 -21.53
CA VAL A 312 9.24 29.85 -20.20
C VAL A 312 9.71 31.03 -19.37
N ASN A 313 8.77 31.79 -18.81
CA ASN A 313 9.06 32.98 -18.00
C ASN A 313 10.05 33.98 -18.67
N GLY A 314 9.87 34.25 -19.97
CA GLY A 314 10.74 35.15 -20.72
C GLY A 314 12.14 34.59 -21.02
N ARG A 315 12.37 33.29 -20.82
CA ARG A 315 13.65 32.62 -21.07
C ARG A 315 13.50 31.58 -22.16
N VAL A 316 14.42 31.61 -23.11
CA VAL A 316 14.51 30.60 -24.17
C VAL A 316 15.21 29.35 -23.63
N VAL A 317 14.52 28.22 -23.67
CA VAL A 317 14.97 26.89 -23.26
C VAL A 317 15.11 26.01 -24.49
N SER A 318 16.18 25.21 -24.57
CA SER A 318 16.34 24.23 -25.66
C SER A 318 15.34 23.09 -25.49
N GLY A 319 14.71 22.64 -26.59
CA GLY A 319 13.86 21.44 -26.57
C GLY A 319 14.66 20.14 -26.40
N ASN A 320 15.98 20.18 -26.60
CA ASN A 320 16.89 19.22 -25.98
C ASN A 320 17.35 19.76 -24.63
N ILE A 321 16.72 19.28 -23.55
CA ILE A 321 16.95 19.73 -22.18
C ILE A 321 18.41 19.50 -21.76
N SER A 322 19.06 18.43 -22.23
CA SER A 322 20.48 18.20 -21.94
C SER A 322 21.35 19.37 -22.41
N ASP A 323 21.08 19.89 -23.61
CA ASP A 323 21.84 21.01 -24.19
C ASP A 323 21.57 22.31 -23.41
N TYR A 324 20.33 22.51 -22.94
CA TYR A 324 20.01 23.64 -22.07
C TYR A 324 20.79 23.57 -20.76
N LEU A 325 20.77 22.44 -20.07
CA LEU A 325 21.48 22.26 -18.80
C LEU A 325 22.99 22.41 -18.96
N ASP A 326 23.56 21.92 -20.05
CA ASP A 326 24.98 22.10 -20.38
C ASP A 326 25.31 23.59 -20.59
N SER A 327 24.43 24.35 -21.26
CA SER A 327 24.58 25.80 -21.45
C SER A 327 24.51 26.59 -20.12
N GLN A 328 23.79 26.06 -19.13
CA GLN A 328 23.66 26.63 -17.79
C GLN A 328 24.77 26.16 -16.83
N ASN A 329 25.73 25.35 -17.29
CA ASN A 329 26.79 24.75 -16.47
C ASN A 329 26.24 23.94 -15.27
N VAL A 330 25.14 23.23 -15.48
CA VAL A 330 24.55 22.33 -14.48
C VAL A 330 25.41 21.07 -14.34
N LEU A 331 25.80 20.73 -13.11
CA LEU A 331 26.72 19.62 -12.83
C LEU A 331 26.14 18.56 -11.89
N SER A 332 24.96 18.79 -11.31
CA SER A 332 24.34 17.90 -10.33
C SER A 332 22.83 18.04 -10.28
N ALA A 333 22.14 17.08 -9.63
CA ALA A 333 20.70 17.14 -9.42
C ALA A 333 20.29 18.43 -8.68
N TYR A 334 21.06 18.80 -7.64
CA TYR A 334 20.87 20.07 -6.94
C TYR A 334 20.91 21.28 -7.89
N ASP A 335 21.85 21.31 -8.84
CA ASP A 335 21.96 22.45 -9.77
C ASP A 335 20.73 22.57 -10.66
N CYS A 336 20.08 21.44 -11.00
CA CYS A 336 18.80 21.44 -11.71
C CYS A 336 17.71 22.10 -10.85
N TYR A 337 17.59 21.70 -9.57
CA TYR A 337 16.60 22.27 -8.65
C TYR A 337 16.84 23.76 -8.37
N ALA A 338 18.09 24.16 -8.15
CA ALA A 338 18.47 25.56 -7.98
C ALA A 338 18.15 26.37 -9.23
N LEU A 339 18.41 25.82 -10.43
CA LEU A 339 18.11 26.47 -11.70
C LEU A 339 16.61 26.71 -11.88
N VAL A 340 15.77 25.70 -11.61
CA VAL A 340 14.29 25.85 -11.65
C VAL A 340 13.86 26.98 -10.72
N PHE A 341 14.28 26.93 -9.45
CA PHE A 341 13.85 27.91 -8.48
C PHE A 341 14.37 29.33 -8.79
N ASP A 342 15.61 29.46 -9.26
CA ASP A 342 16.23 30.76 -9.51
C ASP A 342 15.67 31.43 -10.75
N GLN A 343 15.43 30.67 -11.82
CA GLN A 343 15.11 31.20 -13.14
C GLN A 343 13.63 31.05 -13.52
N PHE A 344 12.92 30.06 -12.98
CA PHE A 344 11.61 29.65 -13.50
C PHE A 344 10.48 29.62 -12.47
N LYS A 345 10.73 29.81 -11.16
CA LYS A 345 9.70 29.73 -10.10
C LYS A 345 8.39 30.51 -10.37
N GLU A 346 8.44 31.60 -11.13
CA GLU A 346 7.26 32.42 -11.45
C GLU A 346 6.34 31.79 -12.52
N ALA A 347 6.81 30.74 -13.22
CA ALA A 347 6.00 29.98 -14.16
C ALA A 347 5.20 28.84 -13.49
N PHE A 348 5.47 28.54 -12.21
CA PHE A 348 4.89 27.42 -11.50
C PHE A 348 3.83 27.88 -10.49
N ASN A 349 3.10 26.91 -9.96
CA ASN A 349 2.19 27.08 -8.84
C ASN A 349 2.90 27.80 -7.67
N THR A 350 2.26 28.85 -7.17
CA THR A 350 2.80 29.68 -6.09
C THR A 350 2.22 29.35 -4.73
N ASN A 351 1.31 28.39 -4.64
CA ASN A 351 0.60 27.99 -3.42
C ASN A 351 1.05 26.61 -2.93
N SER A 352 1.66 25.81 -3.80
CA SER A 352 2.16 24.48 -3.45
C SER A 352 3.40 24.06 -4.24
N TYR A 353 4.19 23.16 -3.64
CA TYR A 353 5.29 22.44 -4.31
C TYR A 353 5.36 20.99 -3.83
N MET A 354 6.14 20.15 -4.53
CA MET A 354 6.32 18.74 -4.19
C MET A 354 7.75 18.42 -3.73
N SER A 355 7.89 17.52 -2.75
CA SER A 355 9.16 17.13 -2.11
C SER A 355 9.36 15.60 -1.98
N LEU A 356 10.56 15.10 -2.32
CA LEU A 356 11.10 13.72 -2.17
C LEU A 356 10.31 12.53 -2.78
N THR A 357 9.01 12.66 -3.05
CA THR A 357 8.13 11.52 -3.36
C THR A 357 7.80 11.47 -4.84
N SER A 358 8.67 10.83 -5.63
CA SER A 358 8.52 10.78 -7.11
C SER A 358 7.26 10.07 -7.60
N GLU A 359 6.66 9.22 -6.76
CA GLU A 359 5.48 8.41 -7.03
C GLU A 359 4.25 9.23 -7.44
N VAL A 360 4.22 10.51 -7.05
CA VAL A 360 3.08 11.42 -7.18
C VAL A 360 3.35 12.55 -8.18
N MET A 361 4.39 12.39 -9.00
CA MET A 361 4.76 13.37 -10.02
C MET A 361 3.66 13.65 -11.04
N ASP A 362 2.72 12.73 -11.23
CA ASP A 362 1.57 12.95 -12.08
C ASP A 362 0.71 14.11 -11.55
N TYR A 363 0.46 14.17 -10.25
CA TYR A 363 -0.29 15.27 -9.65
C TYR A 363 0.50 16.58 -9.59
N ALA A 364 1.82 16.52 -9.31
CA ALA A 364 2.66 17.70 -9.41
C ALA A 364 2.67 18.28 -10.84
N ALA A 365 2.65 17.42 -11.87
CA ALA A 365 2.54 17.84 -13.25
C ALA A 365 1.15 18.40 -13.60
N SER A 366 0.06 17.82 -13.10
CA SER A 366 -1.30 18.35 -13.33
C SER A 366 -1.45 19.74 -12.71
N GLU A 367 -0.99 19.92 -11.47
CA GLU A 367 -1.10 21.16 -10.70
C GLU A 367 0.07 22.15 -10.92
N GLN A 368 0.94 21.84 -11.89
CA GLN A 368 2.08 22.70 -12.29
C GLN A 368 2.97 23.11 -11.11
N MET A 369 3.25 22.16 -10.22
CA MET A 369 4.11 22.34 -9.06
C MET A 369 5.59 22.22 -9.44
N MET A 370 6.45 22.93 -8.70
CA MET A 370 7.88 22.60 -8.69
C MET A 370 8.10 21.32 -7.88
N PHE A 371 9.01 20.44 -8.33
CA PHE A 371 9.43 19.25 -7.60
C PHE A 371 10.89 19.35 -7.14
N PHE A 372 11.14 18.95 -5.90
CA PHE A 372 12.45 19.02 -5.27
C PHE A 372 12.80 17.71 -4.52
N ASP A 373 13.86 17.02 -4.95
CA ASP A 373 14.44 15.88 -4.22
C ASP A 373 15.59 16.35 -3.31
N LEU A 374 15.25 17.07 -2.22
CA LEU A 374 16.21 17.76 -1.34
C LEU A 374 16.20 17.20 0.09
N LYS A 375 17.38 16.94 0.66
CA LYS A 375 17.54 16.50 2.06
C LYS A 375 17.92 17.64 2.99
N ALA A 376 16.95 18.50 3.29
CA ALA A 376 17.15 19.73 4.03
C ALA A 376 17.73 19.56 5.44
N THR A 377 17.56 18.41 6.09
CA THR A 377 18.09 18.15 7.46
C THR A 377 19.43 17.42 7.43
N GLN A 378 19.79 16.81 6.29
CA GLN A 378 21.02 16.02 6.14
C GLN A 378 22.10 16.72 5.28
N SER A 379 21.76 17.76 4.51
CA SER A 379 22.67 18.50 3.62
C SER A 379 22.55 20.02 3.83
N GLU A 380 23.66 20.70 4.15
CA GLU A 380 23.70 22.16 4.31
C GLU A 380 23.34 22.89 3.00
N ARG A 381 23.77 22.31 1.86
CA ARG A 381 23.48 22.84 0.52
C ARG A 381 21.96 22.78 0.26
N ASP A 382 21.35 21.62 0.52
CA ASP A 382 19.92 21.39 0.31
C ASP A 382 19.10 22.24 1.30
N ASN A 383 19.57 22.38 2.54
CA ASN A 383 18.98 23.25 3.54
C ASN A 383 18.93 24.72 3.08
N PHE A 384 20.01 25.21 2.46
CA PHE A 384 20.08 26.56 1.94
C PHE A 384 19.04 26.80 0.84
N LEU A 385 18.91 25.88 -0.13
CA LEU A 385 17.88 25.98 -1.17
C LEU A 385 16.47 25.87 -0.59
N SER A 386 16.25 24.93 0.32
CA SER A 386 14.95 24.72 0.98
C SER A 386 14.49 25.96 1.76
N LYS A 387 15.40 26.67 2.45
CA LYS A 387 15.09 27.96 3.10
C LYS A 387 14.61 29.02 2.12
N ARG A 388 15.25 29.10 0.94
CA ARG A 388 14.86 30.05 -0.10
C ARG A 388 13.50 29.72 -0.70
N ILE A 389 13.24 28.42 -0.92
CA ILE A 389 11.95 27.90 -1.39
C ILE A 389 10.85 28.26 -0.38
N ASN A 390 10.95 27.82 0.86
CA ASN A 390 9.91 28.07 1.87
C ASN A 390 9.69 29.56 2.14
N ALA A 391 10.76 30.38 2.18
CA ALA A 391 10.63 31.83 2.30
C ALA A 391 9.90 32.50 1.11
N TYR A 392 10.04 31.95 -0.11
CA TYR A 392 9.31 32.44 -1.27
C TYR A 392 7.81 32.14 -1.16
N PHE A 393 7.44 30.93 -0.75
CA PHE A 393 6.04 30.56 -0.56
C PHE A 393 5.39 31.30 0.63
N ASP A 394 6.12 31.49 1.74
CA ASP A 394 5.71 32.32 2.88
C ASP A 394 5.46 33.79 2.48
N GLN A 395 6.33 34.37 1.65
CA GLN A 395 6.12 35.74 1.16
C GLN A 395 4.83 35.90 0.33
N LYS A 396 4.37 34.82 -0.31
CA LYS A 396 3.26 34.84 -1.26
C LYS A 396 1.93 34.44 -0.64
N ASN A 397 1.96 33.66 0.44
CA ASN A 397 0.77 33.05 1.00
C ASN A 397 0.70 33.21 2.51
N THR A 398 -0.50 33.11 3.07
CA THR A 398 -0.65 33.02 4.53
C THR A 398 -0.25 31.64 5.05
N TYR A 399 -0.48 30.60 4.25
CA TYR A 399 0.07 29.25 4.41
C TYR A 399 0.22 28.63 3.01
N PHE A 400 1.01 27.57 2.86
CA PHE A 400 1.20 26.86 1.59
C PHE A 400 1.31 25.35 1.80
N GLN A 401 1.07 24.58 0.75
CA GLN A 401 1.11 23.12 0.79
C GLN A 401 2.42 22.56 0.24
N VAL A 402 2.90 21.49 0.87
CA VAL A 402 4.07 20.72 0.47
C VAL A 402 3.65 19.28 0.28
N TYR A 403 3.38 18.90 -0.97
CA TYR A 403 3.03 17.52 -1.28
C TYR A 403 4.28 16.63 -1.20
N GLY A 404 4.15 15.46 -0.59
CA GLY A 404 5.16 14.40 -0.60
C GLY A 404 5.67 14.08 0.78
N TRP A 405 7.00 14.07 0.94
CA TRP A 405 7.63 13.68 2.20
C TRP A 405 8.90 14.48 2.47
N VAL A 406 9.47 14.23 3.65
CA VAL A 406 10.64 14.91 4.19
C VAL A 406 11.69 13.92 4.66
N ASP A 407 12.94 14.38 4.76
CA ASP A 407 14.08 13.50 5.04
C ASP A 407 14.19 13.10 6.53
N HIS A 408 13.75 13.97 7.45
CA HIS A 408 13.58 13.66 8.86
C HIS A 408 12.32 14.33 9.40
N GLU A 409 11.27 13.52 9.59
CA GLU A 409 9.89 13.93 9.91
C GLU A 409 9.81 15.08 10.92
N SER A 410 10.21 14.88 12.17
CA SER A 410 9.97 15.89 13.22
C SER A 410 10.75 17.20 13.04
N SER A 411 11.93 17.17 12.42
CA SER A 411 12.75 18.39 12.25
C SER A 411 12.40 19.13 10.97
N ALA A 412 12.01 18.42 9.92
CA ALA A 412 11.59 19.02 8.68
C ALA A 412 10.16 19.58 8.79
N LEU A 413 9.26 18.92 9.53
CA LEU A 413 7.94 19.43 9.85
C LEU A 413 8.02 20.78 10.57
N ASP A 414 8.77 20.86 11.66
CA ASP A 414 9.03 22.09 12.42
C ASP A 414 9.63 23.19 11.52
N PHE A 415 10.62 22.83 10.71
CA PHE A 415 11.22 23.75 9.74
C PHE A 415 10.21 24.31 8.73
N ILE A 416 9.40 23.47 8.08
CA ILE A 416 8.41 23.89 7.08
C ILE A 416 7.28 24.70 7.74
N SER A 417 6.78 24.23 8.90
CA SER A 417 5.71 24.87 9.67
C SER A 417 6.09 26.27 10.15
N SER A 418 7.38 26.52 10.45
CA SER A 418 7.86 27.86 10.81
C SER A 418 7.67 28.92 9.71
N TYR A 419 7.52 28.50 8.45
CA TYR A 419 7.19 29.34 7.30
C TYR A 419 5.69 29.33 6.96
N GLY A 420 4.84 28.71 7.78
CA GLY A 420 3.41 28.50 7.48
C GLY A 420 3.17 27.40 6.44
N GLY A 421 4.16 26.53 6.17
CA GLY A 421 3.98 25.39 5.29
C GLY A 421 3.29 24.21 5.99
N ILE A 422 2.52 23.44 5.23
CA ILE A 422 1.80 22.24 5.67
C ILE A 422 2.21 21.09 4.74
N ILE A 423 2.43 19.90 5.28
CA ILE A 423 2.86 18.74 4.47
C ILE A 423 1.65 17.86 4.14
N ASP A 424 1.34 17.76 2.85
CA ASP A 424 0.35 16.81 2.35
C ASP A 424 1.03 15.49 2.03
N VAL A 425 0.88 14.56 2.96
CA VAL A 425 1.62 13.30 2.94
C VAL A 425 1.02 12.36 1.91
N VAL A 426 1.67 12.29 0.76
CA VAL A 426 1.30 11.46 -0.39
C VAL A 426 2.38 10.40 -0.66
N GLY A 427 2.05 9.42 -1.51
CA GLY A 427 2.98 8.34 -1.87
C GLY A 427 2.38 7.24 -2.74
N SER A 428 1.07 7.29 -3.00
CA SER A 428 0.40 6.49 -4.01
C SER A 428 0.27 7.32 -5.29
N GLY A 429 0.60 6.75 -6.45
CA GLY A 429 0.42 7.44 -7.74
C GLY A 429 -1.06 7.59 -8.13
N ASN A 430 -1.30 8.11 -9.34
CA ASN A 430 -2.63 8.34 -9.92
C ASN A 430 -3.45 9.46 -9.28
N LEU A 431 -2.84 10.30 -8.43
CA LEU A 431 -3.54 11.42 -7.81
C LEU A 431 -4.07 12.44 -8.83
N SER A 432 -3.40 12.61 -9.97
CA SER A 432 -3.89 13.46 -11.07
C SER A 432 -5.21 12.95 -11.67
N LEU A 433 -5.42 11.64 -11.70
CA LEU A 433 -6.67 11.05 -12.17
C LEU A 433 -7.74 11.17 -11.09
N ILE A 434 -7.41 10.76 -9.86
CA ILE A 434 -8.36 10.69 -8.75
C ILE A 434 -8.90 12.08 -8.37
N SER A 435 -8.08 13.14 -8.47
CA SER A 435 -8.52 14.52 -8.19
C SER A 435 -9.50 15.09 -9.21
N ARG A 436 -9.69 14.42 -10.35
CA ARG A 436 -10.56 14.86 -11.45
C ARG A 436 -11.80 13.98 -11.62
N LEU A 437 -11.95 12.97 -10.77
CA LEU A 437 -13.18 12.21 -10.65
C LEU A 437 -14.15 12.95 -9.74
N ASP A 438 -15.38 13.11 -10.21
CA ASP A 438 -16.44 13.78 -9.45
C ASP A 438 -17.00 12.87 -8.36
N ALA A 439 -17.39 13.47 -7.23
CA ALA A 439 -18.28 12.83 -6.26
C ALA A 439 -19.75 13.16 -6.58
N SER A 440 -20.67 12.29 -6.17
CA SER A 440 -22.10 12.50 -6.34
C SER A 440 -22.68 13.57 -5.40
N VAL A 441 -21.94 13.93 -4.35
CA VAL A 441 -22.33 14.91 -3.32
C VAL A 441 -21.20 15.90 -3.02
N SER A 442 -21.55 17.09 -2.51
CA SER A 442 -20.60 18.15 -2.15
C SER A 442 -20.31 18.26 -0.64
N THR A 443 -21.04 17.50 0.17
CA THR A 443 -20.88 17.40 1.63
C THR A 443 -21.15 15.97 2.03
N PHE A 444 -20.40 15.48 3.00
CA PHE A 444 -20.46 14.11 3.45
C PHE A 444 -21.10 14.03 4.84
N THR A 445 -21.58 12.85 5.19
CA THR A 445 -22.10 12.57 6.53
C THR A 445 -21.57 11.21 6.92
N GLN A 446 -20.94 11.14 8.08
CA GLN A 446 -20.45 9.87 8.59
C GLN A 446 -21.63 8.96 8.91
N LYS A 447 -21.48 7.68 8.58
CA LYS A 447 -22.51 6.66 8.87
C LYS A 447 -22.49 6.17 10.31
N THR A 448 -21.51 6.59 11.10
CA THR A 448 -21.31 6.08 12.45
C THR A 448 -22.55 6.31 13.32
N GLU A 449 -22.98 5.28 14.02
CA GLU A 449 -24.04 5.40 15.02
C GLU A 449 -23.43 5.52 16.44
N ASP A 450 -23.98 6.46 17.21
CA ASP A 450 -23.65 6.69 18.62
C ASP A 450 -24.67 5.97 19.52
N ASP A 451 -24.66 4.64 19.51
CA ASP A 451 -25.63 3.77 20.19
C ASP A 451 -25.25 3.41 21.63
N ALA A 452 -24.01 3.67 22.06
CA ALA A 452 -23.58 3.38 23.41
C ALA A 452 -24.25 4.33 24.41
N ILE A 453 -24.57 3.82 25.60
CA ILE A 453 -25.18 4.60 26.68
C ILE A 453 -24.20 4.69 27.85
N TYR A 454 -23.88 5.93 28.25
CA TYR A 454 -22.99 6.17 29.37
C TYR A 454 -23.47 5.46 30.66
N ASN A 455 -22.58 4.67 31.21
CA ASN A 455 -22.67 3.95 32.48
C ASN A 455 -21.33 4.08 33.24
N ALA A 456 -21.37 4.70 34.42
CA ALA A 456 -20.18 4.94 35.25
C ALA A 456 -19.53 3.66 35.83
N ASN A 457 -20.13 2.48 35.65
CA ASN A 457 -19.55 1.20 36.09
C ASN A 457 -18.81 0.45 34.98
N LYS A 458 -18.88 0.92 33.73
CA LYS A 458 -18.21 0.29 32.57
C LYS A 458 -16.91 0.98 32.24
N LYS A 459 -15.91 0.25 31.74
CA LYS A 459 -14.70 0.83 31.14
C LYS A 459 -14.90 1.01 29.63
N TYR A 460 -14.54 2.17 29.12
CA TYR A 460 -14.65 2.49 27.69
C TYR A 460 -13.32 2.29 26.98
N VAL A 461 -13.37 1.56 25.87
CA VAL A 461 -12.21 1.19 25.06
C VAL A 461 -12.37 1.79 23.67
N THR A 462 -11.29 2.30 23.08
CA THR A 462 -11.31 2.79 21.71
C THR A 462 -10.02 2.44 20.95
N PHE A 463 -10.14 2.25 19.63
CA PHE A 463 -9.05 1.84 18.72
C PHE A 463 -8.88 2.88 17.62
N PHE A 464 -7.65 3.34 17.39
CA PHE A 464 -7.30 4.34 16.39
C PHE A 464 -6.32 3.75 15.38
N ALA A 465 -6.68 3.78 14.11
CA ALA A 465 -5.74 3.64 13.01
C ALA A 465 -4.98 4.97 12.86
N SER A 466 -3.65 4.93 13.00
CA SER A 466 -2.78 6.11 12.86
C SER A 466 -2.71 6.60 11.40
N GLU A 467 -1.82 7.57 11.12
CA GLU A 467 -1.59 8.13 9.77
C GLU A 467 -2.79 8.95 9.23
N SER A 468 -3.57 9.52 10.15
CA SER A 468 -4.73 10.38 9.88
C SER A 468 -4.39 11.74 9.25
N ASP A 469 -3.11 12.05 9.12
CA ASP A 469 -2.53 13.23 8.49
C ASP A 469 -2.23 13.03 6.99
N THR A 470 -2.55 11.86 6.44
CA THR A 470 -2.01 11.44 5.15
C THR A 470 -3.09 11.07 4.13
N ILE A 471 -2.92 11.55 2.90
CA ILE A 471 -3.73 11.12 1.75
C ILE A 471 -3.33 9.69 1.34
N LYS A 472 -2.05 9.31 1.56
CA LYS A 472 -1.50 8.01 1.14
C LYS A 472 -2.32 6.83 1.68
N VAL A 473 -2.81 6.89 2.92
CA VAL A 473 -3.53 5.76 3.52
C VAL A 473 -4.92 5.60 2.92
N GLY A 474 -5.63 6.70 2.65
CA GLY A 474 -6.88 6.66 1.88
C GLY A 474 -6.67 6.03 0.51
N MET A 475 -5.65 6.47 -0.23
CA MET A 475 -5.32 5.91 -1.55
C MET A 475 -4.90 4.43 -1.51
N ALA A 476 -4.44 3.95 -0.36
CA ALA A 476 -3.99 2.58 -0.16
C ALA A 476 -5.00 1.71 0.62
N PHE A 477 -6.28 2.12 0.68
CA PHE A 477 -7.35 1.39 1.39
C PHE A 477 -6.95 1.07 2.84
N GLN A 478 -6.27 2.04 3.46
CA GLN A 478 -5.54 2.00 4.73
C GLN A 478 -4.75 0.71 4.90
N HIS A 479 -3.80 0.49 3.98
CA HIS A 479 -2.91 -0.67 3.90
C HIS A 479 -3.63 -2.01 3.68
N GLY A 480 -4.77 -1.96 2.99
CA GLY A 480 -5.63 -3.10 2.72
C GLY A 480 -6.56 -3.47 3.88
N ALA A 481 -6.43 -2.85 5.06
CA ALA A 481 -7.31 -3.12 6.19
C ALA A 481 -8.76 -2.73 5.93
N TRP A 482 -9.00 -1.72 5.08
CA TRP A 482 -10.35 -1.33 4.70
C TRP A 482 -11.12 -2.49 4.06
N LEU A 483 -10.44 -3.44 3.43
CA LEU A 483 -11.06 -4.59 2.74
C LEU A 483 -11.18 -5.84 3.62
N ASP A 484 -10.86 -5.74 4.92
CA ASP A 484 -10.95 -6.86 5.86
C ASP A 484 -12.41 -7.32 6.03
N PRO A 485 -12.70 -8.63 5.94
CA PRO A 485 -14.07 -9.16 6.01
C PRO A 485 -14.75 -8.99 7.38
N ASN A 486 -13.99 -8.76 8.45
CA ASN A 486 -14.49 -8.50 9.79
C ASN A 486 -14.53 -7.00 10.14
N ARG A 487 -14.21 -6.10 9.21
CA ARG A 487 -14.52 -4.67 9.36
C ARG A 487 -16.02 -4.48 9.57
N GLY A 488 -16.39 -3.57 10.47
CA GLY A 488 -17.79 -3.35 10.89
C GLY A 488 -18.28 -4.32 11.98
N GLN A 489 -17.45 -5.26 12.43
CA GLN A 489 -17.78 -6.08 13.61
C GLN A 489 -17.43 -5.36 14.93
N VAL A 490 -16.45 -4.46 14.89
CA VAL A 490 -15.95 -3.67 16.03
C VAL A 490 -15.84 -2.20 15.63
N LYS A 491 -16.03 -1.29 16.60
CA LYS A 491 -15.86 0.15 16.36
C LYS A 491 -14.38 0.50 16.18
N ILE A 492 -14.04 1.12 15.05
CA ILE A 492 -12.68 1.54 14.70
C ILE A 492 -12.70 3.01 14.28
N ASN A 493 -11.76 3.79 14.81
CA ASN A 493 -11.54 5.16 14.36
C ASN A 493 -10.45 5.16 13.28
N TRP A 494 -10.82 5.53 12.07
CA TRP A 494 -9.99 5.54 10.88
C TRP A 494 -9.45 6.94 10.61
N GLY A 495 -8.13 7.04 10.44
CA GLY A 495 -7.51 8.27 9.99
C GLY A 495 -7.83 8.51 8.52
N LEU A 496 -8.65 9.51 8.21
CA LEU A 496 -8.96 9.91 6.84
C LEU A 496 -9.01 11.43 6.82
N ILE A 497 -7.96 12.06 6.33
CA ILE A 497 -7.81 13.51 6.39
C ILE A 497 -8.95 14.22 5.63
N SER A 498 -9.46 15.33 6.20
CA SER A 498 -10.67 15.99 5.69
C SER A 498 -10.46 16.71 4.36
N ASP A 499 -9.25 17.19 4.04
CA ASP A 499 -8.95 17.83 2.75
C ASP A 499 -9.27 16.94 1.55
N MET A 500 -9.15 15.62 1.68
CA MET A 500 -9.55 14.66 0.66
C MET A 500 -11.02 14.80 0.25
N SER A 501 -11.90 15.30 1.12
CA SER A 501 -13.30 15.55 0.78
C SER A 501 -13.49 16.62 -0.31
N VAL A 502 -12.45 17.41 -0.59
CA VAL A 502 -12.44 18.47 -1.61
C VAL A 502 -11.38 18.21 -2.67
N GLU A 503 -10.18 17.76 -2.28
CA GLU A 503 -9.08 17.51 -3.23
C GLU A 503 -9.24 16.18 -3.97
N PHE A 504 -9.83 15.18 -3.33
CA PHE A 504 -10.00 13.82 -3.87
C PHE A 504 -11.42 13.30 -3.58
N PRO A 505 -12.47 14.05 -3.97
CA PRO A 505 -13.82 13.84 -3.47
C PRO A 505 -14.40 12.48 -3.85
N TYR A 506 -14.07 11.95 -5.03
CA TYR A 506 -14.45 10.60 -5.45
C TYR A 506 -13.91 9.51 -4.51
N ALA A 507 -12.62 9.59 -4.17
CA ALA A 507 -12.02 8.64 -3.25
C ALA A 507 -12.61 8.79 -1.84
N TYR A 508 -12.83 10.02 -1.39
CA TYR A 508 -13.47 10.28 -0.10
C TYR A 508 -14.89 9.71 -0.06
N GLU A 509 -15.68 9.92 -1.11
CA GLU A 509 -17.02 9.37 -1.27
C GLU A 509 -17.01 7.83 -1.19
N TYR A 510 -16.04 7.17 -1.82
CA TYR A 510 -15.90 5.71 -1.70
C TYR A 510 -15.78 5.26 -0.23
N PHE A 511 -14.99 5.95 0.58
CA PHE A 511 -14.86 5.64 2.01
C PHE A 511 -16.18 5.87 2.77
N ILE A 512 -16.87 6.98 2.51
CA ILE A 512 -18.17 7.28 3.14
C ILE A 512 -19.24 6.26 2.72
N ASN A 513 -19.30 5.91 1.43
CA ASN A 513 -20.28 4.97 0.89
C ASN A 513 -20.02 3.53 1.31
N SER A 514 -18.76 3.13 1.48
CA SER A 514 -18.40 1.78 1.91
C SER A 514 -18.26 1.63 3.43
N ALA A 515 -18.28 2.72 4.21
CA ALA A 515 -18.26 2.69 5.66
C ALA A 515 -19.48 1.95 6.25
N THR A 516 -19.26 1.28 7.36
CA THR A 516 -20.29 0.70 8.23
C THR A 516 -20.63 1.67 9.37
N GLU A 517 -21.69 1.39 10.11
CA GLU A 517 -22.10 2.16 11.30
C GLU A 517 -21.05 2.13 12.44
N LYS A 518 -20.04 1.26 12.35
CA LYS A 518 -18.95 1.14 13.33
C LYS A 518 -17.64 1.78 12.87
N ASP A 519 -17.59 2.28 11.65
CA ASP A 519 -16.43 3.01 11.14
C ASP A 519 -16.62 4.49 11.46
N TYR A 520 -15.66 5.10 12.14
CA TYR A 520 -15.65 6.54 12.46
C TYR A 520 -14.39 7.18 11.89
N PHE A 521 -14.52 8.27 11.15
CA PHE A 521 -13.40 8.98 10.55
C PHE A 521 -12.99 10.20 11.38
N TYR A 522 -11.68 10.43 11.44
CA TYR A 522 -11.09 11.61 12.07
C TYR A 522 -9.88 12.09 11.27
N SER A 523 -9.55 13.37 11.44
CA SER A 523 -8.36 14.00 10.83
C SER A 523 -7.22 14.09 11.83
N GLY A 524 -5.97 14.18 11.38
CA GLY A 524 -4.85 14.40 12.29
C GLY A 524 -3.62 15.02 11.64
N GLY A 525 -2.51 14.98 12.36
CA GLY A 525 -1.31 15.74 11.97
C GLY A 525 -1.36 17.20 12.42
N GLY A 526 -2.18 17.51 13.42
CA GLY A 526 -2.33 18.88 13.92
C GLY A 526 -3.24 19.77 13.09
N SER A 527 -3.69 19.34 11.90
CA SER A 527 -4.64 20.03 11.03
C SER A 527 -5.55 19.03 10.29
N ALA A 528 -6.61 19.52 9.66
CA ALA A 528 -7.47 18.75 8.78
C ALA A 528 -7.08 18.91 7.28
N ILE A 529 -6.01 19.68 7.02
CA ILE A 529 -5.52 20.04 5.67
C ILE A 529 -4.02 19.75 5.48
N GLY A 530 -3.52 18.80 6.25
CA GLY A 530 -2.18 18.21 6.15
C GLY A 530 -1.44 18.16 7.48
N PHE A 531 -0.21 17.68 7.45
CA PHE A 531 0.65 17.53 8.62
C PHE A 531 1.39 18.83 8.94
N VAL A 532 1.20 19.34 10.16
CA VAL A 532 1.72 20.64 10.58
C VAL A 532 2.07 20.69 12.07
N ASP A 533 3.13 21.41 12.42
CA ASP A 533 3.45 21.78 13.80
C ASP A 533 2.90 23.17 14.14
N ILE A 534 1.83 23.22 14.95
CA ILE A 534 1.08 24.44 15.29
C ILE A 534 1.75 25.25 16.42
N ASP A 535 3.00 24.95 16.76
CA ASP A 535 3.74 25.52 17.87
C ASP A 535 3.92 27.06 17.84
N SER A 536 4.62 27.58 18.85
CA SER A 536 4.86 29.02 18.99
C SER A 536 5.71 29.67 17.89
N GLN A 537 6.43 28.88 17.08
CA GLN A 537 7.30 29.40 16.01
C GLN A 537 6.50 29.74 14.75
N MET A 538 5.39 29.05 14.50
CA MET A 538 4.49 29.38 13.39
C MET A 538 3.92 30.81 13.50
N HIS A 539 3.95 31.53 12.39
CA HIS A 539 3.32 32.84 12.27
C HIS A 539 1.83 32.79 12.67
N TYR A 540 1.40 33.72 13.53
CA TYR A 540 0.04 33.74 14.05
C TYR A 540 -1.04 33.79 12.95
N ALA A 541 -0.79 34.56 11.88
CA ALA A 541 -1.70 34.65 10.74
C ALA A 541 -1.87 33.31 10.01
N SER A 542 -0.76 32.57 9.81
CA SER A 542 -0.77 31.22 9.24
C SER A 542 -1.59 30.27 10.13
N ARG A 543 -1.33 30.27 11.44
CA ARG A 543 -2.07 29.46 12.41
C ARG A 543 -3.57 29.72 12.37
N GLU A 544 -3.99 30.98 12.33
CA GLU A 544 -5.40 31.34 12.24
C GLU A 544 -6.04 30.92 10.92
N ALA A 545 -5.33 31.09 9.80
CA ALA A 545 -5.81 30.68 8.49
C ALA A 545 -5.95 29.16 8.38
N ILE A 546 -5.04 28.40 8.98
CA ILE A 546 -5.11 26.94 9.06
C ILE A 546 -6.29 26.51 9.94
N ALA A 547 -6.53 27.19 11.07
CA ALA A 547 -7.71 26.91 11.90
C ALA A 547 -9.02 27.18 11.15
N ASP A 548 -9.08 28.27 10.38
CA ASP A 548 -10.25 28.58 9.55
C ASP A 548 -10.44 27.55 8.43
N ALA A 549 -9.34 27.07 7.83
CA ALA A 549 -9.38 25.99 6.86
C ALA A 549 -9.87 24.69 7.50
N ASN A 550 -9.35 24.29 8.67
CA ASN A 550 -9.83 23.11 9.40
C ASN A 550 -11.35 23.13 9.54
N LYS A 551 -11.89 24.25 10.01
CA LYS A 551 -13.35 24.41 10.16
C LYS A 551 -14.08 24.12 8.84
N TYR A 552 -13.61 24.70 7.73
CA TYR A 552 -14.24 24.53 6.42
C TYR A 552 -14.23 23.06 5.95
N TYR A 553 -13.07 22.40 5.98
CA TYR A 553 -12.96 21.02 5.51
C TYR A 553 -13.66 20.03 6.45
N MET A 554 -13.57 20.23 7.77
CA MET A 554 -14.22 19.39 8.76
C MET A 554 -15.76 19.48 8.68
N GLU A 555 -16.31 20.64 8.32
CA GLU A 555 -17.75 20.82 8.06
C GLU A 555 -18.21 20.04 6.82
N ILE A 556 -17.42 20.03 5.74
CA ILE A 556 -17.71 19.24 4.52
C ILE A 556 -17.58 17.74 4.80
N ALA A 557 -16.56 17.35 5.54
CA ALA A 557 -16.20 15.96 5.85
C ALA A 557 -17.05 15.32 6.96
N ASP A 558 -17.83 16.11 7.72
CA ASP A 558 -18.48 15.70 8.98
C ASP A 558 -17.49 15.10 9.99
N GLN A 559 -16.26 15.62 10.06
CA GLN A 559 -15.22 15.12 10.95
C GLN A 559 -14.88 16.17 12.01
N GLN A 560 -15.44 16.05 13.22
CA GLN A 560 -15.29 17.09 14.26
C GLN A 560 -14.15 16.83 15.27
N TYR A 561 -13.34 15.79 15.07
CA TYR A 561 -12.24 15.43 15.98
C TYR A 561 -10.91 15.42 15.26
N ILE A 562 -9.89 15.92 15.97
CA ILE A 562 -8.54 16.06 15.42
C ILE A 562 -7.51 15.36 16.30
N ASP A 563 -6.54 14.68 15.67
CA ASP A 563 -5.34 14.20 16.34
C ASP A 563 -4.18 15.21 16.20
N MET A 564 -3.74 15.70 17.34
CA MET A 564 -2.61 16.61 17.50
C MET A 564 -1.35 15.76 17.69
N TYR A 565 -0.55 15.68 16.64
CA TYR A 565 0.76 15.05 16.69
C TYR A 565 1.84 16.11 16.93
N ASN A 566 2.56 16.00 18.06
CA ASN A 566 3.77 16.78 18.30
C ASN A 566 4.81 15.87 18.99
N ASP A 567 5.84 15.48 18.23
CA ASP A 567 6.89 14.57 18.70
C ASP A 567 8.08 15.31 19.36
N LYS A 568 8.12 16.64 19.30
CA LYS A 568 9.18 17.44 19.91
C LYS A 568 8.78 17.92 21.30
N TYR A 569 9.22 17.16 22.30
CA TYR A 569 9.53 17.69 23.63
C TYR A 569 11.05 17.66 23.83
N THR A 570 11.78 18.49 23.09
CA THR A 570 13.09 18.90 23.59
C THR A 570 12.85 19.75 24.83
N SER A 571 13.74 19.69 25.82
CA SER A 571 13.60 20.46 27.08
C SER A 571 13.59 21.98 26.90
N THR A 572 13.67 22.48 25.66
CA THR A 572 13.68 23.89 25.28
C THR A 572 12.38 24.38 24.65
N ASP A 573 11.44 23.49 24.31
CA ASP A 573 10.17 23.90 23.70
C ASP A 573 9.15 24.35 24.73
N LEU A 574 8.63 25.57 24.56
CA LEU A 574 7.59 26.15 25.42
C LEU A 574 6.24 25.68 24.90
N PHE A 575 5.83 24.46 25.28
CA PHE A 575 4.48 23.98 25.01
C PHE A 575 3.45 24.80 25.82
N GLU A 576 2.64 25.59 25.12
CA GLU A 576 1.58 26.41 25.73
C GLU A 576 0.19 25.87 25.39
N LYS A 577 -0.45 25.20 26.36
CA LYS A 577 -1.83 24.68 26.25
C LYS A 577 -2.83 25.74 25.77
N SER A 578 -2.62 27.01 26.13
CA SER A 578 -3.45 28.14 25.70
C SER A 578 -3.36 28.44 24.20
N VAL A 579 -2.18 28.27 23.59
CA VAL A 579 -1.98 28.51 22.16
C VAL A 579 -2.72 27.45 21.35
N ILE A 580 -2.48 26.17 21.66
CA ILE A 580 -3.15 25.05 20.99
C ILE A 580 -4.65 25.07 21.28
N GLY A 581 -5.07 25.33 22.53
CA GLY A 581 -6.49 25.47 22.87
C GLY A 581 -7.19 26.58 22.09
N SER A 582 -6.53 27.71 21.83
CA SER A 582 -7.09 28.80 21.01
C SER A 582 -7.22 28.40 19.55
N TYR A 583 -6.23 27.68 19.01
CA TYR A 583 -6.25 27.12 17.66
C TYR A 583 -7.38 26.10 17.47
N LEU A 584 -7.51 25.14 18.41
CA LEU A 584 -8.57 24.13 18.39
C LEU A 584 -9.95 24.78 18.50
N PHE A 585 -10.11 25.74 19.40
CA PHE A 585 -11.35 26.49 19.55
C PHE A 585 -11.73 27.24 18.27
N ARG A 586 -10.77 27.88 17.60
CA ARG A 586 -11.00 28.55 16.32
C ARG A 586 -11.35 27.57 15.20
N SER A 587 -10.75 26.39 15.22
CA SER A 587 -11.06 25.29 14.28
C SER A 587 -12.46 24.70 14.47
N GLN A 588 -13.16 25.06 15.55
CA GLN A 588 -14.50 24.57 15.90
C GLN A 588 -14.61 23.05 16.04
N VAL A 589 -13.53 22.40 16.49
CA VAL A 589 -13.55 20.97 16.78
C VAL A 589 -14.36 20.66 18.05
N ASP A 590 -14.97 19.48 18.11
CA ASP A 590 -15.65 18.97 19.30
C ASP A 590 -14.67 18.41 20.34
N GLY A 591 -13.48 18.00 19.90
CA GLY A 591 -12.42 17.52 20.78
C GLY A 591 -11.13 17.17 20.05
N ALA A 592 -10.08 16.93 20.83
CA ALA A 592 -8.79 16.50 20.29
C ALA A 592 -8.22 15.29 21.02
N PHE A 593 -7.43 14.51 20.29
CA PHE A 593 -6.51 13.53 20.86
C PHE A 593 -5.11 14.09 20.70
N ALA A 594 -4.30 14.08 21.74
CA ALA A 594 -2.99 14.74 21.69
C ALA A 594 -1.91 13.89 22.36
N ARG A 595 -0.71 13.91 21.81
CA ARG A 595 0.46 13.25 22.42
C ARG A 595 1.35 14.31 23.09
N ILE A 596 1.23 14.49 24.41
CA ILE A 596 1.92 15.57 25.11
C ILE A 596 2.66 15.05 26.33
N HIS A 597 3.97 15.32 26.41
CA HIS A 597 4.77 15.11 27.61
C HIS A 597 4.84 16.39 28.44
N ASP A 598 3.82 16.65 29.26
CA ASP A 598 3.83 17.77 30.21
C ASP A 598 4.40 17.40 31.60
N GLY A 599 5.02 16.22 31.70
CA GLY A 599 5.54 15.67 32.95
C GLY A 599 4.46 15.09 33.88
N ASN A 600 3.18 15.17 33.51
CA ASN A 600 2.06 14.62 34.25
C ASN A 600 1.35 13.50 33.47
N THR A 601 1.90 12.30 33.52
CA THR A 601 1.36 11.12 32.82
C THR A 601 0.06 10.57 33.43
N SER A 602 -0.43 11.16 34.53
CA SER A 602 -1.60 10.66 35.27
C SER A 602 -2.93 11.22 34.79
N ILE A 603 -2.96 12.39 34.14
CA ILE A 603 -4.19 12.99 33.63
C ILE A 603 -4.33 12.65 32.16
N ARG A 604 -5.40 11.92 31.81
CA ARG A 604 -5.67 11.52 30.42
C ARG A 604 -6.68 12.39 29.71
N VAL A 605 -7.52 13.15 30.41
CA VAL A 605 -8.49 14.06 29.79
C VAL A 605 -8.41 15.43 30.44
N GLU A 606 -8.28 16.44 29.61
CA GLU A 606 -8.14 17.83 29.99
C GLU A 606 -9.11 18.72 29.23
N THR A 607 -9.12 20.01 29.56
CA THR A 607 -9.83 21.02 28.79
C THR A 607 -8.88 22.16 28.46
N TRP A 608 -8.66 22.43 27.17
CA TRP A 608 -7.85 23.55 26.71
C TRP A 608 -8.75 24.55 26.01
N ASN A 609 -8.90 25.73 26.61
CA ASN A 609 -9.81 26.77 26.11
C ASN A 609 -11.21 26.21 25.75
N THR A 610 -11.81 25.46 26.69
CA THR A 610 -13.12 24.77 26.57
C THR A 610 -13.16 23.51 25.70
N ILE A 611 -12.12 23.22 24.93
CA ILE A 611 -12.05 22.01 24.09
C ILE A 611 -11.58 20.81 24.94
N PRO A 612 -12.31 19.68 24.95
CA PRO A 612 -11.85 18.47 25.61
C PRO A 612 -10.68 17.86 24.85
N VAL A 613 -9.63 17.46 25.58
CA VAL A 613 -8.45 16.85 24.98
C VAL A 613 -8.05 15.59 25.71
N TYR A 614 -7.92 14.47 24.99
CA TYR A 614 -7.38 13.24 25.53
C TYR A 614 -5.86 13.18 25.32
N ASN A 615 -5.08 13.21 26.40
CA ASN A 615 -3.63 13.04 26.34
C ASN A 615 -3.25 11.55 26.24
N ARG A 616 -2.83 11.11 25.06
CA ARG A 616 -2.45 9.73 24.75
C ARG A 616 -0.97 9.43 24.93
N TRP A 617 -0.20 10.25 25.65
CA TRP A 617 1.26 10.08 25.81
C TRP A 617 1.72 8.65 26.15
N THR A 618 0.97 7.95 27.01
CA THR A 618 1.33 6.59 27.45
C THR A 618 0.89 5.47 26.47
N ASN A 619 0.12 5.81 25.44
CA ASN A 619 -0.55 4.86 24.54
C ASN A 619 -0.02 4.91 23.10
N TYR A 620 1.26 5.27 22.90
CA TYR A 620 1.89 5.39 21.58
C TYR A 620 2.45 4.05 21.07
N TYR A 621 2.12 3.68 19.83
CA TYR A 621 2.61 2.53 19.05
C TYR A 621 3.05 1.35 19.91
N PRO A 622 2.09 0.51 20.36
CA PRO A 622 2.44 -0.65 21.17
C PRO A 622 3.48 -1.49 20.44
N ARG A 623 4.51 -1.92 21.16
CA ARG A 623 5.57 -2.77 20.62
C ARG A 623 5.39 -4.19 21.10
N ARG A 624 5.77 -5.14 20.24
CA ARG A 624 5.66 -6.56 20.51
C ARG A 624 6.56 -6.93 21.68
N ALA A 625 5.97 -7.50 22.73
CA ALA A 625 6.71 -7.92 23.93
C ALA A 625 7.22 -9.36 23.80
N SER A 626 8.38 -9.63 24.40
CA SER A 626 8.84 -10.99 24.67
C SER A 626 8.07 -11.55 25.86
N SER A 627 7.64 -12.82 25.77
CA SER A 627 6.95 -13.50 26.88
C SER A 627 7.90 -14.03 27.96
N GLY A 628 9.21 -14.13 27.66
CA GLY A 628 10.16 -14.90 28.47
C GLY A 628 10.07 -16.42 28.24
N ASP A 629 9.03 -16.93 27.60
CA ASP A 629 8.77 -18.37 27.42
C ASP A 629 9.43 -18.98 26.18
N VAL A 630 10.08 -18.17 25.33
CA VAL A 630 10.75 -18.66 24.11
C VAL A 630 12.27 -18.73 24.24
N GLY A 631 12.88 -18.02 25.20
CA GLY A 631 14.33 -18.00 25.36
C GLY A 631 14.92 -19.30 25.92
N TYR A 632 16.20 -19.60 25.62
CA TYR A 632 16.85 -20.83 26.12
C TYR A 632 16.78 -21.04 27.64
N THR A 633 16.65 -19.98 28.42
CA THR A 633 16.53 -20.06 29.88
C THR A 633 15.18 -20.59 30.36
N SER A 634 14.14 -20.54 29.53
CA SER A 634 12.81 -21.08 29.81
C SER A 634 12.55 -22.43 29.12
N LEU A 635 13.47 -22.90 28.27
CA LEU A 635 13.39 -24.22 27.64
C LEU A 635 13.95 -25.31 28.54
N TYR A 636 13.33 -26.48 28.49
CA TYR A 636 13.85 -27.71 29.09
C TYR A 636 14.88 -28.35 28.16
N GLU A 637 16.10 -28.51 28.65
CA GLU A 637 17.18 -29.19 27.94
C GLU A 637 17.01 -30.71 28.06
N LEU A 638 16.69 -31.39 26.96
CA LEU A 638 16.74 -32.85 26.87
C LEU A 638 18.15 -33.34 26.56
N SER A 639 18.86 -32.60 25.72
CA SER A 639 20.28 -32.75 25.41
C SER A 639 20.84 -31.44 24.86
N ALA A 640 22.15 -31.34 24.66
CA ALA A 640 22.77 -30.18 24.01
C ALA A 640 22.16 -29.86 22.62
N ASN A 641 21.60 -30.88 21.97
CA ASN A 641 21.06 -30.85 20.61
C ASN A 641 19.53 -30.80 20.58
N HIS A 642 18.87 -30.77 21.75
CA HIS A 642 17.40 -30.85 21.83
C HIS A 642 16.86 -30.10 23.05
N TYR A 643 16.06 -29.07 22.76
CA TYR A 643 15.34 -28.27 23.74
C TYR A 643 13.83 -28.33 23.48
N ILE A 644 13.02 -28.29 24.54
CA ILE A 644 11.55 -28.25 24.42
C ILE A 644 10.95 -27.17 25.34
N GLN A 645 9.87 -26.55 24.89
CA GLN A 645 8.96 -25.76 25.70
C GLN A 645 7.72 -26.59 25.99
N ASN A 646 7.48 -26.91 27.26
CA ASN A 646 6.34 -27.74 27.69
C ASN A 646 5.08 -26.91 27.98
N GLN A 647 5.19 -25.58 28.07
CA GLN A 647 4.03 -24.70 28.12
C GLN A 647 3.16 -24.94 26.89
N VAL A 648 1.86 -25.10 27.12
CA VAL A 648 0.88 -25.25 26.04
C VAL A 648 0.36 -23.87 25.70
N SER A 649 0.50 -23.47 24.45
CA SER A 649 -0.12 -22.27 23.89
C SER A 649 -0.83 -22.60 22.59
N ASP A 650 -1.86 -21.83 22.28
CA ASP A 650 -2.54 -21.76 20.98
C ASP A 650 -1.86 -20.74 20.04
N TYR A 651 -0.73 -20.17 20.47
CA TYR A 651 0.10 -19.29 19.68
C TYR A 651 1.59 -19.45 20.03
N TRP A 652 2.43 -19.46 19.01
CA TRP A 652 3.87 -19.24 19.18
C TRP A 652 4.39 -18.33 18.09
N PHE A 653 5.18 -17.34 18.48
CA PHE A 653 6.06 -16.58 17.60
C PHE A 653 7.49 -16.74 18.06
N ILE A 654 8.36 -17.17 17.14
CA ILE A 654 9.77 -17.45 17.38
C ILE A 654 10.59 -16.61 16.40
N GLN A 655 11.52 -15.84 16.94
CA GLN A 655 12.50 -15.07 16.18
C GLN A 655 13.90 -15.55 16.55
N SER A 656 14.74 -15.81 15.56
CA SER A 656 16.11 -16.29 15.79
C SER A 656 17.04 -16.00 14.61
N THR A 657 18.35 -16.21 14.81
CA THR A 657 19.38 -16.21 13.79
C THR A 657 19.99 -17.60 13.67
N LEU A 658 19.91 -18.19 12.48
CA LEU A 658 20.51 -19.50 12.19
C LEU A 658 21.93 -19.33 11.63
N SER A 659 22.85 -20.17 12.09
CA SER A 659 24.20 -20.25 11.53
C SER A 659 24.19 -20.86 10.12
N ASN A 660 25.22 -20.56 9.34
CA ASN A 660 25.39 -21.12 8.00
C ASN A 660 25.96 -22.54 8.10
N THR A 661 25.09 -23.50 8.36
CA THR A 661 25.45 -24.91 8.47
C THR A 661 24.69 -25.75 7.44
N GLN A 662 25.30 -26.83 6.99
CA GLN A 662 24.62 -27.88 6.21
C GLN A 662 23.82 -28.81 7.12
N GLU A 663 24.13 -28.81 8.42
CA GLU A 663 23.47 -29.61 9.44
C GLU A 663 21.97 -29.29 9.52
N MET A 664 21.18 -30.30 9.88
CA MET A 664 19.75 -30.16 10.02
C MET A 664 19.42 -29.28 11.22
N ILE A 665 18.54 -28.29 11.02
CA ILE A 665 17.92 -27.50 12.09
C ILE A 665 16.41 -27.68 12.01
N THR A 666 15.80 -27.94 13.15
CA THR A 666 14.38 -28.29 13.24
C THR A 666 13.67 -27.47 14.31
N PHE A 667 12.54 -26.88 13.94
CA PHE A 667 11.57 -26.27 14.85
C PHE A 667 10.33 -27.14 14.90
N ASP A 668 10.06 -27.76 16.04
CA ASP A 668 8.81 -28.47 16.29
C ASP A 668 7.76 -27.49 16.80
N LEU A 669 6.55 -27.49 16.24
CA LEU A 669 5.46 -26.56 16.57
C LEU A 669 4.19 -27.32 16.93
N PHE A 670 3.47 -26.82 17.94
CA PHE A 670 2.30 -27.48 18.54
C PHE A 670 2.55 -28.96 18.83
N ARG A 671 3.73 -29.24 19.40
CA ARG A 671 4.19 -30.60 19.68
C ARG A 671 3.31 -31.22 20.76
N GLN A 672 2.72 -32.37 20.45
CA GLN A 672 1.92 -33.18 21.37
C GLN A 672 2.81 -34.18 22.13
N SER A 673 2.29 -34.73 23.23
CA SER A 673 3.03 -35.69 24.07
C SER A 673 3.36 -37.02 23.36
N ASN A 674 2.56 -37.42 22.36
CA ASN A 674 2.80 -38.60 21.54
C ASN A 674 3.82 -38.36 20.39
N GLY A 675 4.33 -37.14 20.26
CA GLY A 675 5.24 -36.77 19.18
C GLY A 675 4.56 -36.40 17.87
N ASP A 676 3.27 -36.14 17.86
CA ASP A 676 2.57 -35.52 16.74
C ASP A 676 2.71 -33.99 16.78
N GLY A 677 2.52 -33.33 15.65
CA GLY A 677 2.64 -31.88 15.53
C GLY A 677 3.13 -31.43 14.15
N TYR A 678 3.54 -30.18 14.07
CA TYR A 678 4.19 -29.62 12.88
C TYR A 678 5.69 -29.50 13.08
N GLN A 679 6.41 -29.46 11.97
CA GLN A 679 7.85 -29.32 11.97
C GLN A 679 8.32 -28.45 10.81
N VAL A 680 9.18 -27.48 11.10
CA VAL A 680 9.93 -26.73 10.08
C VAL A 680 11.39 -27.18 10.11
N THR A 681 11.87 -27.75 9.01
CA THR A 681 13.25 -28.23 8.88
C THR A 681 14.03 -27.34 7.91
N PHE A 682 15.29 -27.09 8.24
CA PHE A 682 16.30 -26.48 7.38
C PHE A 682 17.41 -27.51 7.19
N GLU A 683 17.58 -28.03 5.98
CA GLU A 683 18.53 -29.11 5.67
C GLU A 683 19.00 -28.95 4.21
N ASP A 684 20.30 -29.00 3.95
CA ASP A 684 20.87 -28.98 2.60
C ASP A 684 20.35 -27.87 1.67
N GLY A 685 20.08 -26.69 2.23
CA GLY A 685 19.56 -25.54 1.46
C GLY A 685 18.07 -25.65 1.09
N VAL A 686 17.36 -26.61 1.68
CA VAL A 686 15.91 -26.80 1.56
C VAL A 686 15.25 -26.47 2.89
N ILE A 687 14.15 -25.73 2.81
CA ILE A 687 13.27 -25.48 3.94
C ILE A 687 12.00 -26.28 3.72
N SER A 688 11.59 -27.12 4.67
CA SER A 688 10.36 -27.91 4.56
C SER A 688 9.46 -27.73 5.77
N LEU A 689 8.16 -27.58 5.53
CA LEU A 689 7.12 -27.71 6.53
C LEU A 689 6.54 -29.12 6.45
N LYS A 690 6.49 -29.81 7.59
CA LYS A 690 6.01 -31.19 7.72
C LYS A 690 4.97 -31.27 8.83
N LYS A 691 4.10 -32.28 8.74
CA LYS A 691 3.06 -32.62 9.71
C LYS A 691 3.18 -34.10 10.06
N THR A 692 3.18 -34.43 11.35
CA THR A 692 3.25 -35.81 11.84
C THR A 692 1.96 -36.17 12.56
N ILE A 693 1.31 -37.27 12.15
CA ILE A 693 0.14 -37.85 12.82
C ILE A 693 0.39 -39.34 13.03
N SER A 694 0.29 -39.82 14.27
CA SER A 694 0.51 -41.22 14.64
C SER A 694 1.83 -41.78 14.11
N GLY A 695 2.88 -40.95 14.12
CA GLY A 695 4.22 -41.28 13.61
C GLY A 695 4.36 -41.27 12.08
N VAL A 696 3.32 -40.95 11.31
CA VAL A 696 3.38 -40.77 9.86
C VAL A 696 3.67 -39.30 9.55
N GLU A 697 4.80 -39.04 8.89
CA GLU A 697 5.22 -37.70 8.47
C GLU A 697 4.74 -37.40 7.04
N THR A 698 4.20 -36.19 6.82
CA THR A 698 3.79 -35.67 5.51
C THR A 698 4.42 -34.31 5.28
N THR A 699 5.07 -34.11 4.14
CA THR A 699 5.56 -32.78 3.73
C THR A 699 4.42 -31.94 3.18
N LEU A 700 4.20 -30.78 3.80
CA LEU A 700 3.13 -29.84 3.43
C LEU A 700 3.63 -28.74 2.49
N ALA A 701 4.86 -28.27 2.69
CA ALA A 701 5.50 -27.28 1.84
C ALA A 701 7.01 -27.52 1.80
N SER A 702 7.66 -27.18 0.69
CA SER A 702 9.11 -27.22 0.56
C SER A 702 9.60 -26.14 -0.40
N LYS A 703 10.73 -25.49 -0.08
CA LYS A 703 11.33 -24.44 -0.89
C LYS A 703 12.85 -24.48 -0.82
N VAL A 704 13.49 -24.39 -1.98
CA VAL A 704 14.95 -24.20 -2.06
C VAL A 704 15.27 -22.76 -1.67
N TYR A 705 16.26 -22.58 -0.80
CA TYR A 705 16.66 -21.27 -0.29
C TYR A 705 18.17 -21.17 -0.10
N SER A 706 18.79 -20.18 -0.74
CA SER A 706 20.24 -20.00 -0.78
C SER A 706 20.65 -18.67 -0.15
N THR A 707 20.81 -18.61 1.17
CA THR A 707 21.47 -17.47 1.84
C THR A 707 22.44 -17.91 2.94
N THR A 708 23.47 -17.08 3.14
CA THR A 708 24.61 -17.29 4.05
C THR A 708 24.35 -16.90 5.51
N SER A 709 23.29 -16.15 5.81
CA SER A 709 22.77 -15.90 7.16
C SER A 709 21.24 -15.82 7.08
N ARG A 710 20.56 -16.32 8.11
CA ARG A 710 19.10 -16.50 8.12
C ARG A 710 18.54 -15.93 9.41
N GLN A 711 18.04 -14.70 9.36
CA GLN A 711 17.12 -14.19 10.36
C GLN A 711 15.77 -14.81 10.10
N ILE A 712 15.24 -15.57 11.04
CA ILE A 712 13.94 -16.24 10.87
C ILE A 712 12.89 -15.58 11.77
N LYS A 713 11.66 -15.52 11.27
CA LYS A 713 10.45 -15.29 12.06
C LYS A 713 9.47 -16.39 11.72
N LEU A 714 9.12 -17.20 12.71
CA LEU A 714 8.25 -18.35 12.58
C LEU A 714 7.06 -18.17 13.51
N SER A 715 5.85 -18.16 12.97
CA SER A 715 4.62 -18.11 13.75
C SER A 715 3.70 -19.29 13.47
N ILE A 716 3.01 -19.74 14.51
CA ILE A 716 1.88 -20.66 14.44
C ILE A 716 0.75 -20.07 15.28
N ASP A 717 -0.44 -19.95 14.70
CA ASP A 717 -1.57 -19.26 15.31
C ASP A 717 -2.87 -20.05 15.16
N LYS A 718 -3.54 -20.27 16.30
CA LYS A 718 -4.92 -20.72 16.40
C LYS A 718 -5.68 -19.94 17.50
N SER A 719 -5.10 -18.84 17.96
CA SER A 719 -5.38 -18.22 19.27
C SER A 719 -6.77 -17.63 19.44
N THR A 720 -7.60 -17.64 18.40
CA THR A 720 -8.92 -17.04 18.48
C THR A 720 -10.05 -17.87 17.85
N PRO A 721 -11.32 -17.59 18.25
CA PRO A 721 -12.50 -18.26 17.69
C PRO A 721 -12.72 -17.98 16.19
N LEU A 722 -12.16 -16.89 15.66
CA LEU A 722 -12.27 -16.53 14.24
C LEU A 722 -11.25 -17.27 13.37
N ASP A 723 -10.18 -17.78 13.98
CA ASP A 723 -9.19 -18.57 13.24
C ASP A 723 -9.83 -19.92 12.93
N LEU A 724 -10.42 -20.01 11.73
CA LEU A 724 -11.04 -21.24 11.24
C LEU A 724 -10.00 -22.36 11.06
N TYR A 725 -8.72 -22.01 10.98
CA TYR A 725 -7.61 -22.90 10.64
C TYR A 725 -6.40 -22.61 11.52
N THR A 726 -5.55 -23.62 11.74
CA THR A 726 -4.21 -23.38 12.28
C THR A 726 -3.33 -22.81 11.19
N ARG A 727 -2.80 -21.59 11.38
CA ARG A 727 -2.00 -20.86 10.39
C ARG A 727 -0.51 -20.90 10.76
N ILE A 728 0.36 -21.26 9.82
CA ILE A 728 1.81 -21.31 10.02
C ILE A 728 2.50 -20.39 9.00
N LYS A 729 3.32 -19.45 9.47
CA LYS A 729 4.10 -18.54 8.61
C LYS A 729 5.58 -18.66 8.90
N LEU A 730 6.39 -18.70 7.85
CA LEU A 730 7.83 -18.58 7.96
C LEU A 730 8.35 -17.44 7.09
N TYR A 731 9.04 -16.50 7.73
CA TYR A 731 9.87 -15.50 7.06
C TYR A 731 11.34 -15.80 7.26
N VAL A 732 12.13 -15.61 6.21
CA VAL A 732 13.59 -15.63 6.28
C VAL A 732 14.14 -14.34 5.68
N ASN A 733 14.89 -13.57 6.46
CA ASN A 733 15.37 -12.24 6.11
C ASN A 733 14.21 -11.35 5.61
N ASP A 734 13.09 -11.38 6.34
CA ASP A 734 11.83 -10.69 6.06
C ASP A 734 11.13 -11.07 4.74
N LEU A 735 11.59 -12.11 4.03
CA LEU A 735 10.92 -12.69 2.89
C LEU A 735 10.01 -13.82 3.34
N LEU A 736 8.72 -13.77 2.96
CA LEU A 736 7.81 -14.89 3.19
C LEU A 736 8.26 -16.11 2.37
N ILE A 737 8.60 -17.20 3.07
CA ILE A 737 9.00 -18.46 2.45
C ILE A 737 7.76 -19.28 2.11
N PHE A 738 6.91 -19.51 3.11
CA PHE A 738 5.60 -20.12 2.96
C PHE A 738 4.64 -19.63 4.04
N GLU A 739 3.36 -19.75 3.70
CA GLU A 739 2.22 -19.61 4.59
C GLU A 739 1.32 -20.82 4.35
N TYR A 740 0.96 -21.51 5.42
CA TYR A 740 0.15 -22.72 5.36
C TYR A 740 -1.05 -22.61 6.30
N PHE A 741 -2.19 -23.11 5.84
CA PHE A 741 -3.44 -23.18 6.60
C PHE A 741 -3.82 -24.66 6.76
N ASP A 742 -3.89 -25.16 7.99
CA ASP A 742 -4.40 -26.49 8.28
C ASP A 742 -5.92 -26.44 8.41
N GLU A 743 -6.62 -26.77 7.32
CA GLU A 743 -8.08 -26.69 7.27
C GLU A 743 -8.77 -27.60 8.30
N ASP A 744 -8.11 -28.70 8.66
CA ASP A 744 -8.61 -29.70 9.60
C ASP A 744 -8.41 -29.32 11.08
N ASN A 745 -7.68 -28.24 11.39
CA ASN A 745 -7.28 -27.87 12.76
C ASN A 745 -6.70 -29.05 13.56
N THR A 746 -5.84 -29.84 12.92
CA THR A 746 -5.29 -31.09 13.47
C THR A 746 -4.67 -30.88 14.85
N PHE A 747 -3.97 -29.77 15.02
CA PHE A 747 -3.42 -29.34 16.30
C PHE A 747 -3.80 -27.88 16.53
N VAL A 748 -4.47 -27.62 17.66
CA VAL A 748 -4.96 -26.27 18.03
C VAL A 748 -4.13 -25.59 19.11
N GLN A 749 -3.34 -26.35 19.85
CA GLN A 749 -2.43 -25.85 20.87
C GLN A 749 -1.32 -26.87 21.11
N GLY A 750 -0.18 -26.42 21.62
CA GLY A 750 0.89 -27.31 22.07
C GLY A 750 2.13 -26.53 22.46
N GLY A 751 3.21 -27.25 22.78
CA GLY A 751 4.52 -26.65 23.00
C GLY A 751 5.28 -26.43 21.68
N PHE A 752 6.52 -25.96 21.79
CA PHE A 752 7.46 -25.95 20.67
C PHE A 752 8.79 -26.60 21.06
N GLY A 753 9.60 -27.00 20.09
CA GLY A 753 10.88 -27.65 20.31
C GLY A 753 11.94 -27.21 19.31
N LEU A 754 13.20 -27.33 19.70
CA LEU A 754 14.36 -27.02 18.88
C LEU A 754 15.25 -28.26 18.82
N ARG A 755 15.64 -28.67 17.61
CA ARG A 755 16.56 -29.78 17.39
C ARG A 755 17.60 -29.44 16.33
N SER A 756 18.81 -29.95 16.50
CA SER A 756 19.86 -29.86 15.49
C SER A 756 20.88 -30.99 15.63
N ASP A 757 21.66 -31.25 14.57
CA ASP A 757 22.72 -32.26 14.61
C ASP A 757 23.93 -31.82 15.46
N GLU A 758 24.15 -30.50 15.54
CA GLU A 758 25.11 -29.85 16.44
C GLU A 758 24.43 -29.30 17.70
N PRO A 759 25.16 -28.91 18.76
CA PRO A 759 24.57 -28.25 19.92
C PRO A 759 23.74 -27.04 19.50
N THR A 760 22.46 -27.03 19.89
CA THR A 760 21.45 -26.06 19.42
C THR A 760 21.91 -24.61 19.63
N LYS A 761 22.57 -24.33 20.76
CA LYS A 761 23.09 -23.00 21.11
C LYS A 761 24.21 -22.50 20.18
N ASN A 762 24.85 -23.38 19.41
CA ASN A 762 25.86 -23.02 18.41
C ASN A 762 25.23 -22.63 17.07
N VAL A 763 24.04 -23.15 16.76
CA VAL A 763 23.41 -23.01 15.43
C VAL A 763 22.15 -22.15 15.44
N ILE A 764 21.45 -22.04 16.56
CA ILE A 764 20.30 -21.16 16.79
C ILE A 764 20.69 -20.12 17.84
N THR A 765 20.86 -18.87 17.42
CA THR A 765 21.29 -17.74 18.25
C THR A 765 20.23 -16.64 18.28
N ASN A 766 20.31 -15.71 19.22
CA ASN A 766 19.32 -14.62 19.39
C ASN A 766 17.86 -15.13 19.45
N LEU A 767 17.65 -16.26 20.11
CA LEU A 767 16.33 -16.88 20.26
C LEU A 767 15.47 -16.04 21.20
N ASP A 768 14.41 -15.46 20.65
CA ASP A 768 13.42 -14.66 21.37
C ASP A 768 12.02 -14.91 20.78
N GLY A 769 10.97 -14.55 21.51
CA GLY A 769 9.62 -14.78 21.05
C GLY A 769 8.53 -14.59 22.10
N THR A 770 7.32 -14.96 21.71
CA THR A 770 6.13 -14.81 22.54
C THR A 770 5.12 -15.90 22.29
N ASP A 771 4.44 -16.30 23.36
CA ASP A 771 3.31 -17.23 23.34
C ASP A 771 1.97 -16.51 23.14
N SER A 772 1.99 -15.19 22.97
CA SER A 772 0.81 -14.34 22.87
C SER A 772 0.75 -13.63 21.52
N SER A 773 -0.34 -13.82 20.79
CA SER A 773 -0.63 -13.07 19.56
C SER A 773 -0.69 -11.57 19.83
N MET A 774 -0.54 -10.75 18.77
CA MET A 774 -0.57 -9.29 18.93
C MET A 774 -1.91 -8.81 19.49
N ALA A 775 -3.03 -9.37 19.01
CA ALA A 775 -4.35 -9.15 19.57
C ALA A 775 -4.40 -9.49 21.08
N LYS A 776 -3.85 -10.65 21.48
CA LYS A 776 -3.80 -11.07 22.88
C LYS A 776 -2.99 -10.12 23.76
N GLN A 777 -1.87 -9.59 23.25
CA GLN A 777 -1.05 -8.61 23.97
C GLN A 777 -1.81 -7.30 24.22
N ILE A 778 -2.56 -6.80 23.22
CA ILE A 778 -3.40 -5.61 23.39
C ILE A 778 -4.57 -5.89 24.35
N TYR A 779 -5.23 -7.05 24.23
CA TYR A 779 -6.24 -7.49 25.19
C TYR A 779 -5.71 -7.48 26.63
N ASN A 780 -4.53 -8.08 26.87
CA ASN A 780 -3.89 -8.11 28.18
C ASN A 780 -3.59 -6.69 28.71
N ARG A 781 -3.20 -5.76 27.82
CA ARG A 781 -3.00 -4.35 28.16
C ARG A 781 -4.31 -3.68 28.59
N ILE A 782 -5.42 -3.94 27.91
CA ILE A 782 -6.73 -3.37 28.25
C ILE A 782 -7.15 -3.80 29.66
N ILE A 783 -7.08 -5.09 29.95
CA ILE A 783 -7.57 -5.63 31.23
C ILE A 783 -6.69 -5.25 32.42
N THR A 784 -5.44 -4.87 32.16
CA THR A 784 -4.48 -4.39 33.17
C THR A 784 -4.43 -2.87 33.27
N ASP A 785 -5.06 -2.12 32.35
CA ASP A 785 -5.12 -0.67 32.42
C ASP A 785 -6.10 -0.25 33.54
N PRO A 786 -5.65 0.50 34.56
CA PRO A 786 -6.50 0.90 35.69
C PRO A 786 -7.54 1.95 35.30
N ASN A 787 -7.39 2.62 34.15
CA ASN A 787 -8.22 3.75 33.76
C ASN A 787 -9.64 3.33 33.33
N HIS A 788 -10.57 4.28 33.44
CA HIS A 788 -11.95 4.12 32.95
C HIS A 788 -12.06 4.34 31.44
N TYR A 789 -11.14 5.16 30.88
CA TYR A 789 -11.08 5.54 29.47
C TYR A 789 -9.75 5.09 28.86
N ILE A 790 -9.82 4.02 28.08
CA ILE A 790 -8.67 3.29 27.57
C ILE A 790 -8.59 3.48 26.05
N LEU A 791 -7.65 4.32 25.60
CA LEU A 791 -7.19 4.26 24.21
C LEU A 791 -6.28 3.02 24.10
N ALA A 792 -6.86 1.92 23.67
CA ALA A 792 -6.22 0.60 23.70
C ALA A 792 -5.18 0.42 22.60
N TYR A 793 -5.41 1.05 21.46
CA TYR A 793 -4.53 0.98 20.31
C TYR A 793 -4.49 2.32 19.57
N TYR A 794 -3.28 2.80 19.32
CA TYR A 794 -2.98 3.85 18.35
C TYR A 794 -1.78 3.37 17.54
N GLY A 795 -1.97 3.08 16.26
CA GLY A 795 -0.88 2.63 15.41
C GLY A 795 -1.35 2.15 14.05
N PHE A 796 -0.44 1.49 13.34
CA PHE A 796 -0.67 1.05 11.98
C PHE A 796 -1.71 -0.07 11.91
N VAL A 797 -2.78 0.18 11.17
CA VAL A 797 -3.82 -0.81 10.87
C VAL A 797 -3.66 -1.22 9.41
N GLY A 798 -3.55 -2.53 9.15
CA GLY A 798 -3.26 -3.05 7.81
C GLY A 798 -3.79 -4.46 7.59
N SER A 799 -3.60 -4.96 6.36
CA SER A 799 -3.94 -6.34 5.98
C SER A 799 -3.25 -7.38 6.87
N GLU A 800 -3.96 -8.46 7.22
CA GLU A 800 -3.36 -9.64 7.89
C GLU A 800 -2.32 -10.38 7.02
N ASP A 801 -2.43 -10.21 5.70
CA ASP A 801 -1.37 -10.58 4.77
C ASP A 801 -0.36 -9.43 4.71
N TYR A 802 0.67 -9.53 5.54
CA TYR A 802 1.77 -8.55 5.60
C TYR A 802 2.51 -8.42 4.26
N THR A 803 2.46 -9.42 3.36
CA THR A 803 3.13 -9.32 2.05
C THR A 803 2.48 -8.31 1.13
N LEU A 804 1.23 -7.95 1.41
CA LEU A 804 0.50 -6.92 0.70
C LEU A 804 0.69 -5.53 1.30
N ALA A 805 1.20 -5.41 2.52
CA ALA A 805 1.32 -4.16 3.26
C ALA A 805 2.76 -3.63 3.29
N GLN A 806 2.93 -2.40 3.81
CA GLN A 806 4.20 -1.69 3.84
C GLN A 806 5.35 -2.42 4.55
N TYR A 807 5.06 -3.15 5.61
CA TYR A 807 6.09 -3.84 6.38
C TYR A 807 6.58 -5.15 5.75
N ARG A 808 5.85 -5.68 4.75
CA ARG A 808 6.15 -6.92 3.99
C ARG A 808 6.31 -8.22 4.80
N SER A 809 6.41 -8.11 6.12
CA SER A 809 6.64 -9.19 7.08
C SER A 809 5.99 -8.90 8.43
N GLU A 810 5.70 -9.97 9.17
CA GLU A 810 5.18 -9.85 10.54
C GLU A 810 6.19 -9.11 11.45
N PRO A 811 5.74 -8.18 12.32
CA PRO A 811 6.61 -7.47 13.24
C PRO A 811 7.36 -8.42 14.20
N GLY A 812 8.67 -8.25 14.31
CA GLY A 812 9.50 -8.98 15.28
C GLY A 812 9.31 -8.50 16.72
N ILE A 813 9.97 -9.14 17.69
CA ILE A 813 10.02 -8.65 19.08
C ILE A 813 10.63 -7.25 19.11
N GLY A 814 9.99 -6.33 19.86
CA GLY A 814 10.33 -4.90 19.88
C GLY A 814 9.85 -4.12 18.64
N GLY A 815 9.37 -4.79 17.60
CA GLY A 815 8.70 -4.19 16.46
C GLY A 815 7.37 -3.56 16.86
N VAL A 816 6.92 -2.58 16.07
CA VAL A 816 5.60 -1.96 16.25
C VAL A 816 4.51 -2.99 15.93
N ILE A 817 3.55 -3.15 16.83
CA ILE A 817 2.39 -4.01 16.60
C ILE A 817 1.53 -3.39 15.50
N SER A 818 1.26 -4.18 14.46
CA SER A 818 0.31 -3.88 13.39
C SER A 818 -0.87 -4.84 13.51
N LEU A 819 -2.07 -4.30 13.59
CA LEU A 819 -3.32 -5.07 13.72
C LEU A 819 -4.21 -4.91 12.50
N SER A 820 -5.08 -5.89 12.26
CA SER A 820 -6.19 -5.81 11.31
C SER A 820 -7.53 -5.52 12.03
N PRO A 821 -8.60 -5.18 11.29
CA PRO A 821 -9.97 -5.20 11.84
C PRO A 821 -10.36 -6.55 12.42
N THR A 822 -9.91 -7.65 11.82
CA THR A 822 -10.05 -8.99 12.39
C THR A 822 -9.40 -9.09 13.78
N ASP A 823 -8.19 -8.56 13.99
CA ASP A 823 -7.53 -8.53 15.30
C ASP A 823 -8.29 -7.68 16.34
N PHE A 824 -8.85 -6.54 15.95
CA PHE A 824 -9.69 -5.75 16.86
C PHE A 824 -10.95 -6.50 17.26
N TYR A 825 -11.58 -7.20 16.32
CA TYR A 825 -12.76 -8.00 16.62
C TYR A 825 -12.40 -9.18 17.54
N LYS A 826 -11.24 -9.82 17.34
CA LYS A 826 -10.69 -10.83 18.26
C LYS A 826 -10.55 -10.27 19.69
N ILE A 827 -10.02 -9.05 19.85
CA ILE A 827 -9.91 -8.39 21.16
C ILE A 827 -11.29 -8.17 21.78
N GLN A 828 -12.27 -7.68 21.03
CA GLN A 828 -13.63 -7.47 21.52
C GLN A 828 -14.26 -8.79 21.99
N LEU A 829 -14.17 -9.86 21.20
CA LEU A 829 -14.68 -11.18 21.57
C LEU A 829 -14.05 -11.71 22.87
N LEU A 830 -12.74 -11.48 23.07
CA LEU A 830 -12.06 -11.85 24.31
C LEU A 830 -12.56 -11.04 25.51
N LEU A 831 -12.85 -9.74 25.34
CA LEU A 831 -13.43 -8.90 26.39
C LEU A 831 -14.85 -9.36 26.74
N ASP A 832 -15.68 -9.60 25.74
CA ASP A 832 -17.07 -10.05 25.92
C ASP A 832 -17.13 -11.41 26.62
N LEU A 833 -16.25 -12.34 26.23
CA LEU A 833 -16.18 -13.68 26.80
C LEU A 833 -15.74 -13.68 28.28
N ASN A 834 -14.69 -12.92 28.61
CA ASN A 834 -14.04 -13.00 29.93
C ASN A 834 -14.50 -11.92 30.91
N TYR A 835 -15.07 -10.82 30.40
CA TYR A 835 -15.45 -9.63 31.16
C TYR A 835 -16.79 -9.05 30.68
N SER A 836 -17.75 -9.93 30.41
CA SER A 836 -19.11 -9.57 29.94
C SER A 836 -19.72 -8.40 30.73
N GLY A 837 -20.04 -7.32 30.02
CA GLY A 837 -20.69 -6.12 30.58
C GLY A 837 -19.77 -5.17 31.36
N VAL A 838 -18.46 -5.44 31.42
CA VAL A 838 -17.47 -4.59 32.09
C VAL A 838 -16.83 -3.59 31.13
N TYR A 839 -16.48 -4.04 29.92
CA TYR A 839 -15.87 -3.20 28.88
C TYR A 839 -16.88 -2.88 27.78
N GLU A 840 -16.74 -1.72 27.17
CA GLU A 840 -17.53 -1.30 26.02
C GLU A 840 -16.61 -0.62 25.01
N VAL A 841 -16.57 -1.14 23.79
CA VAL A 841 -15.80 -0.53 22.69
C VAL A 841 -16.64 0.58 22.08
N VAL A 842 -16.09 1.79 22.01
CA VAL A 842 -16.77 3.01 21.57
C VAL A 842 -15.96 3.75 20.52
N ASN A 843 -16.65 4.53 19.68
CA ASN A 843 -16.00 5.43 18.74
C ASN A 843 -15.41 6.67 19.47
N ALA A 844 -14.66 7.51 18.77
CA ALA A 844 -13.98 8.67 19.33
C ALA A 844 -14.96 9.70 19.95
N ARG A 845 -16.11 9.90 19.31
CA ARG A 845 -17.14 10.86 19.74
C ARG A 845 -17.81 10.41 21.03
N GLU A 846 -18.28 9.18 21.09
CA GLU A 846 -18.82 8.54 22.30
C GLU A 846 -17.78 8.56 23.42
N PHE A 847 -16.53 8.16 23.12
CA PHE A 847 -15.44 8.13 24.07
C PHE A 847 -15.20 9.49 24.74
N MET A 848 -15.09 10.56 23.94
CA MET A 848 -14.87 11.90 24.47
C MET A 848 -16.08 12.44 25.23
N THR A 849 -17.28 12.24 24.69
CA THR A 849 -18.55 12.64 25.35
C THR A 849 -18.68 12.00 26.71
N PHE A 850 -18.43 10.69 26.81
CA PHE A 850 -18.50 9.96 28.07
C PHE A 850 -17.41 10.41 29.03
N ALA A 851 -16.19 10.62 28.54
CA ALA A 851 -15.09 11.13 29.36
C ALA A 851 -15.42 12.48 30.01
N GLN A 852 -16.02 13.40 29.26
CA GLN A 852 -16.50 14.69 29.80
C GLN A 852 -17.60 14.49 30.85
N ASN A 853 -18.59 13.64 30.59
CA ASN A 853 -19.67 13.35 31.54
C ASN A 853 -19.13 12.77 32.86
N TYR A 854 -18.15 11.86 32.77
CA TYR A 854 -17.46 11.31 33.93
C TYR A 854 -16.72 12.41 34.69
N MET A 855 -15.98 13.29 34.00
CA MET A 855 -15.28 14.39 34.64
C MET A 855 -16.20 15.36 35.38
N GLN A 856 -17.36 15.67 34.79
CA GLN A 856 -18.36 16.51 35.43
C GLN A 856 -18.95 15.87 36.69
N THR A 857 -19.08 14.54 36.70
CA THR A 857 -19.69 13.79 37.81
C THR A 857 -18.69 13.51 38.95
N TYR A 858 -17.47 13.12 38.61
CA TYR A 858 -16.48 12.57 39.56
C TYR A 858 -15.23 13.46 39.74
N GLY A 859 -15.12 14.57 39.01
CA GLY A 859 -13.95 15.45 39.03
C GLY A 859 -12.86 15.02 38.05
N THR A 860 -11.61 15.40 38.29
CA THR A 860 -10.51 15.04 37.39
C THR A 860 -10.29 13.53 37.37
N LEU A 861 -10.24 12.97 36.16
CA LEU A 861 -9.88 11.58 35.88
C LEU A 861 -8.47 11.31 36.43
N ARG A 862 -8.39 10.61 37.57
CA ARG A 862 -7.17 9.99 38.11
C ARG A 862 -7.29 8.48 38.06
#